data_AF-A0A1V9KKV2-F1
#
_entry.id   AF-A0A1V9KKV2-F1
#
_cell.length_a   1.000
_cell.length_b   1.000
_cell.length_c   1.000
_cell.angle_alpha   90.00
_cell.angle_beta   90.00
_cell.angle_gamma   90.00
#
_symmetry.space_group_name_H-M   'P 1'
#
loop_
_entity.id
_entity.type
_entity.pdbx_description
1 polymer ?
#
loop_
_entity_poly.entity_id
_entity_poly.type
_entity_poly.pdbx_seq_one_letter_code
_entity_poly.pdbx_strand_id
1 'polypeptide(L)'
;MVVIVYNDADRLPTAVRSVLDQTLRAVEVVIVDDRSTDDSYDVARGLAAAHPGRVRACRLPENSGGCGAPRNRGITEARGDFVVFLDSDDVLERNACRNMLEAAETTGADLVSGLCVRVHVDSRTGKEVKWYPWLYERTRTLESISELPDLMVFDTLSTNKCYRRRFLLDEGLRFPVGIHYEDLLFSAQAYASARRITLIPNRVYDWRVADKAAAKSISNRRDEIANFAHRMEIHRRVDRLLADKGLLELKFAKDVKFLKHDLVLHLRELPFRDAAYREEFAAIARQYLESIDRAAFDEAEPIHAVCAYLLQVSDWDNLLPAVDTLANRDKISSPLVERDGRVYWCAEHLDDPFGRHVLDVTDLGYHARPVEKMFLRDELTSYEQGPGGTVRLAGRVTNPLGVVPPDARLTAELEFYARRRGVRFRTFRFPVARVWHAGTTIAWEGSADLTAVRPLGVVDTVWDVRLHLDVDGVRTTTRLTAAEPGLIAGRSPLRPRLTRLVADRFEPVVSTRGHLSYRLVPDKRANALVQRGVHGRTGALAKSGYRKARSLRKDLTSGPAKIRLYHEVFSRLPVRRRLVVFESHLGRQYSDSPRALYEEMRRQGLEFDAVWSYAGRPDGFPDDATLVHRWSLPYLRALARAEFWVDNQSYPLKLTKRPATTYLQTWHGSALKRMGFDEPEWKLKSRAAQDVQQRTLDRFDRFLIRSEHDVRTLARAFRLQERTLLRVGYPRNDELVRARTAEQAGGARERGPLAAELGIPEDKQILLYAPTFRNRGGGQKRFELPFDVERFADTFGDRYVLLVRSHYLNHVVLPPSVRGRVIDVSARHDMTPLLALADGLITDYSSVMFDYALLDRPMFFFVHDYEEYVHEGRGTYFDLVERAPGPVVRTEDELHVVLGSLEEQSVKYAPKREQFVAEFGEYDQGTASRDIVEQFFAHWRRG
;
A
#
# COMPACT_ATOMS: atom_id res chain seq x y z
N MET A 1 -39.72 -9.36 14.21
CA MET A 1 -38.52 -10.06 13.71
C MET A 1 -38.95 -11.22 12.85
N VAL A 2 -38.36 -11.37 11.66
CA VAL A 2 -38.55 -12.53 10.79
C VAL A 2 -37.29 -13.39 10.88
N VAL A 3 -37.43 -14.63 11.35
CA VAL A 3 -36.33 -15.60 11.45
C VAL A 3 -36.56 -16.67 10.40
N ILE A 4 -35.61 -16.88 9.49
CA ILE A 4 -35.72 -17.94 8.47
C ILE A 4 -34.87 -19.15 8.86
N VAL A 5 -35.33 -20.35 8.54
CA VAL A 5 -34.62 -21.59 8.86
C VAL A 5 -34.78 -22.64 7.76
N TYR A 6 -33.68 -23.32 7.44
CA TYR A 6 -33.66 -24.53 6.63
C TYR A 6 -32.55 -25.46 7.13
N ASN A 7 -32.91 -26.65 7.63
CA ASN A 7 -31.98 -27.66 8.11
C ASN A 7 -30.93 -27.13 9.12
N ASP A 8 -31.38 -26.38 10.13
CA ASP A 8 -30.53 -25.76 11.14
C ASP A 8 -31.13 -25.79 12.56
N ALA A 9 -31.57 -26.97 12.98
CA ALA A 9 -32.19 -27.20 14.29
C ALA A 9 -31.30 -26.77 15.47
N ASP A 10 -29.99 -26.95 15.35
CA ASP A 10 -29.01 -26.70 16.43
C ASP A 10 -28.82 -25.21 16.74
N ARG A 11 -28.83 -24.35 15.72
CA ARG A 11 -28.52 -22.92 15.90
C ARG A 11 -29.77 -22.05 16.08
N LEU A 12 -30.91 -22.48 15.55
CA LEU A 12 -32.18 -21.76 15.63
C LEU A 12 -32.53 -21.28 17.06
N PRO A 13 -32.40 -22.07 18.14
CA PRO A 13 -32.69 -21.61 19.50
C PRO A 13 -31.82 -20.42 19.94
N THR A 14 -30.57 -20.37 19.47
CA THR A 14 -29.65 -19.28 19.80
C THR A 14 -30.03 -18.00 19.08
N ALA A 15 -30.39 -18.09 17.79
CA ALA A 15 -30.88 -16.95 17.01
C ALA A 15 -32.16 -16.36 17.64
N VAL A 16 -33.16 -17.20 17.92
CA VAL A 16 -34.43 -16.78 18.54
C VAL A 16 -34.20 -16.18 19.94
N ARG A 17 -33.31 -16.78 20.75
CA ARG A 17 -32.96 -16.22 22.07
C ARG A 17 -32.37 -14.82 21.97
N SER A 18 -31.51 -14.55 20.97
CA SER A 18 -30.93 -13.21 20.77
C SER A 18 -31.98 -12.12 20.51
N VAL A 19 -33.14 -12.52 19.96
CA VAL A 19 -34.29 -11.64 19.75
C VAL A 19 -35.13 -11.49 21.04
N LEU A 20 -35.33 -12.58 21.76
CA LEU A 20 -36.10 -12.56 23.03
C LEU A 20 -35.39 -11.77 24.13
N ASP A 21 -34.06 -11.76 24.12
CA ASP A 21 -33.18 -11.07 25.06
C ASP A 21 -32.94 -9.59 24.72
N GLN A 22 -33.57 -9.07 23.66
CA GLN A 22 -33.52 -7.65 23.30
C GLN A 22 -34.00 -6.77 24.46
N THR A 23 -33.38 -5.60 24.61
CA THR A 23 -33.81 -4.61 25.61
C THR A 23 -35.15 -3.97 25.27
N LEU A 24 -35.53 -3.94 23.99
CA LEU A 24 -36.88 -3.60 23.55
C LEU A 24 -37.83 -4.79 23.79
N ARG A 25 -38.84 -4.60 24.64
CA ARG A 25 -39.77 -5.68 25.02
C ARG A 25 -40.87 -5.94 23.98
N ALA A 26 -41.26 -4.91 23.22
CA ALA A 26 -42.30 -4.98 22.20
C ALA A 26 -41.78 -5.60 20.88
N VAL A 27 -41.21 -6.81 20.95
CA VAL A 27 -40.69 -7.54 19.79
C VAL A 27 -41.39 -8.90 19.69
N GLU A 28 -41.99 -9.15 18.53
CA GLU A 28 -42.46 -10.48 18.11
C GLU A 28 -41.42 -11.19 17.22
N VAL A 29 -41.50 -12.52 17.18
CA VAL A 29 -40.69 -13.40 16.34
C VAL A 29 -41.60 -14.23 15.45
N VAL A 30 -41.39 -14.16 14.14
CA VAL A 30 -42.03 -15.01 13.14
C VAL A 30 -40.94 -15.92 12.56
N ILE A 31 -40.95 -17.18 12.96
CA ILE A 31 -40.06 -18.22 12.43
C ILE A 31 -40.72 -18.79 11.17
N VAL A 32 -39.97 -18.80 10.07
CA VAL A 32 -40.43 -19.34 8.77
C VAL A 32 -39.49 -20.47 8.35
N ASP A 33 -40.02 -21.69 8.39
CA ASP A 33 -39.32 -22.90 7.95
C ASP A 33 -39.49 -23.11 6.43
N ASP A 34 -38.36 -23.20 5.71
CA ASP A 34 -38.33 -23.50 4.26
C ASP A 34 -38.48 -25.00 3.98
N ARG A 35 -39.46 -25.63 4.61
CA ARG A 35 -39.73 -27.07 4.50
C ARG A 35 -38.49 -27.91 4.83
N SER A 36 -37.94 -27.72 6.02
CA SER A 36 -36.78 -28.51 6.49
C SER A 36 -37.08 -30.01 6.53
N THR A 37 -36.05 -30.80 6.27
CA THR A 37 -36.05 -32.27 6.32
C THR A 37 -35.52 -32.84 7.63
N ASP A 38 -34.96 -31.98 8.49
CA ASP A 38 -34.52 -32.31 9.86
C ASP A 38 -35.53 -31.81 10.92
N ASP A 39 -35.10 -31.82 12.18
CA ASP A 39 -35.93 -31.42 13.33
C ASP A 39 -36.18 -29.89 13.44
N SER A 40 -35.73 -29.07 12.48
CA SER A 40 -35.78 -27.60 12.58
C SER A 40 -37.18 -27.05 12.83
N TYR A 41 -38.20 -27.62 12.19
CA TYR A 41 -39.57 -27.14 12.37
C TYR A 41 -40.18 -27.57 13.71
N ASP A 42 -39.82 -28.75 14.20
CA ASP A 42 -40.26 -29.20 15.52
C ASP A 42 -39.63 -28.32 16.62
N VAL A 43 -38.36 -27.95 16.44
CA VAL A 43 -37.70 -26.93 17.29
C VAL A 43 -38.43 -25.58 17.17
N ALA A 44 -38.78 -25.12 15.97
CA ALA A 44 -39.52 -23.87 15.77
C ALA A 44 -40.90 -23.89 16.47
N ARG A 45 -41.63 -25.01 16.37
CA ARG A 45 -42.91 -25.21 17.08
C ARG A 45 -42.73 -25.22 18.58
N GLY A 46 -41.68 -25.88 19.09
CA GLY A 46 -41.33 -25.87 20.50
C GLY A 46 -41.06 -24.46 21.03
N LEU A 47 -40.30 -23.65 20.29
CA LEU A 47 -40.04 -22.25 20.63
C LEU A 47 -41.32 -21.39 20.62
N ALA A 48 -42.21 -21.61 19.65
CA ALA A 48 -43.51 -20.93 19.60
C ALA A 48 -44.41 -21.31 20.79
N ALA A 49 -44.43 -22.58 21.17
CA ALA A 49 -45.19 -23.07 22.32
C ALA A 49 -44.63 -22.55 23.66
N ALA A 50 -43.30 -22.44 23.78
CA ALA A 50 -42.64 -21.94 24.99
C ALA A 50 -42.84 -20.42 25.22
N HIS A 51 -43.14 -19.66 24.16
CA HIS A 51 -43.28 -18.21 24.21
C HIS A 51 -44.57 -17.73 23.52
N PRO A 52 -45.75 -18.14 24.03
CA PRO A 52 -47.04 -17.83 23.40
C PRO A 52 -47.26 -16.32 23.30
N GLY A 53 -47.78 -15.87 22.16
CA GLY A 53 -48.03 -14.46 21.88
C GLY A 53 -46.78 -13.64 21.49
N ARG A 54 -45.57 -14.17 21.68
CA ARG A 54 -44.32 -13.52 21.27
C ARG A 54 -43.60 -14.23 20.12
N VAL A 55 -43.72 -15.55 20.04
CA VAL A 55 -43.09 -16.36 18.99
C VAL A 55 -44.17 -17.11 18.21
N ARG A 56 -44.09 -17.06 16.89
CA ARG A 56 -44.95 -17.80 15.95
C ARG A 56 -44.07 -18.56 14.99
N ALA A 57 -44.49 -19.77 14.63
CA ALA A 57 -43.80 -20.58 13.63
C ALA A 57 -44.75 -20.92 12.48
N CYS A 58 -44.28 -20.80 11.26
CA CYS A 58 -44.96 -21.24 10.05
C CYS A 58 -43.98 -21.99 9.15
N ARG A 59 -44.53 -22.81 8.25
CA ARG A 59 -43.76 -23.66 7.33
C ARG A 59 -44.30 -23.46 5.93
N LEU A 60 -43.39 -23.35 4.96
CA LEU A 60 -43.74 -23.29 3.54
C LEU A 60 -44.25 -24.65 3.04
N PRO A 61 -45.12 -24.66 2.01
CA PRO A 61 -45.68 -25.90 1.46
C PRO A 61 -44.59 -26.81 0.85
N GLU A 62 -43.58 -26.20 0.24
CA GLU A 62 -42.45 -26.87 -0.41
C GLU A 62 -41.13 -26.13 -0.12
N ASN A 63 -40.00 -26.78 -0.35
CA ASN A 63 -38.68 -26.15 -0.20
C ASN A 63 -38.42 -25.22 -1.39
N SER A 64 -38.12 -23.96 -1.11
CA SER A 64 -37.93 -22.93 -2.12
C SER A 64 -36.53 -22.86 -2.72
N GLY A 65 -35.56 -23.54 -2.09
CA GLY A 65 -34.16 -23.56 -2.52
C GLY A 65 -33.36 -22.29 -2.20
N GLY A 66 -33.91 -21.36 -1.39
CA GLY A 66 -33.21 -20.12 -1.02
C GLY A 66 -33.93 -19.29 0.04
N CYS A 67 -33.33 -18.16 0.44
CA CYS A 67 -33.82 -17.36 1.56
C CYS A 67 -35.03 -16.48 1.21
N GLY A 68 -35.28 -16.21 -0.08
CA GLY A 68 -36.25 -15.23 -0.54
C GLY A 68 -37.70 -15.55 -0.18
N ALA A 69 -38.19 -16.77 -0.48
CA ALA A 69 -39.58 -17.13 -0.19
C ALA A 69 -39.90 -17.16 1.31
N PRO A 70 -39.04 -17.72 2.20
CA PRO A 70 -39.23 -17.61 3.64
C PRO A 70 -39.29 -16.16 4.14
N ARG A 71 -38.40 -15.28 3.68
CA ARG A 71 -38.41 -13.85 4.06
C ARG A 71 -39.70 -13.15 3.60
N ASN A 72 -40.16 -13.42 2.37
CA ASN A 72 -41.41 -12.88 1.83
C ASN A 72 -42.65 -13.33 2.63
N ARG A 73 -42.69 -14.62 3.01
CA ARG A 73 -43.74 -15.13 3.90
C ARG A 73 -43.69 -14.43 5.26
N GLY A 74 -42.50 -14.21 5.80
CA GLY A 74 -42.28 -13.47 7.03
C GLY A 74 -42.80 -12.02 6.98
N ILE A 75 -42.57 -11.29 5.89
CA ILE A 75 -43.12 -9.93 5.69
C ILE A 75 -44.65 -9.93 5.80
N THR A 76 -45.28 -10.92 5.16
CA THR A 76 -46.75 -11.05 5.13
C THR A 76 -47.30 -11.37 6.52
N GLU A 77 -46.63 -12.26 7.26
CA GLU A 77 -47.05 -12.75 8.57
C GLU A 77 -46.74 -11.82 9.74
N ALA A 78 -45.78 -10.92 9.57
CA ALA A 78 -45.41 -9.92 10.56
C ALA A 78 -46.59 -8.97 10.84
N ARG A 79 -46.76 -8.61 12.12
CA ARG A 79 -47.79 -7.71 12.64
C ARG A 79 -47.22 -6.40 13.17
N GLY A 80 -45.93 -6.36 13.52
CA GLY A 80 -45.26 -5.16 13.99
C GLY A 80 -45.13 -4.07 12.92
N ASP A 81 -44.99 -2.82 13.37
CA ASP A 81 -44.82 -1.65 12.50
C ASP A 81 -43.49 -1.66 11.74
N PHE A 82 -42.52 -2.43 12.23
CA PHE A 82 -41.19 -2.59 11.64
C PHE A 82 -40.80 -4.06 11.50
N VAL A 83 -40.04 -4.36 10.45
CA VAL A 83 -39.52 -5.69 10.12
C VAL A 83 -37.99 -5.65 10.15
N VAL A 84 -37.40 -6.70 10.73
CA VAL A 84 -35.97 -6.99 10.72
C VAL A 84 -35.84 -8.47 10.36
N PHE A 85 -34.83 -8.85 9.58
CA PHE A 85 -34.55 -10.23 9.17
C PHE A 85 -33.37 -10.80 9.96
N LEU A 86 -33.47 -12.08 10.31
CA LEU A 86 -32.41 -12.83 10.99
C LEU A 86 -32.31 -14.23 10.41
N ASP A 87 -31.10 -14.64 10.06
CA ASP A 87 -30.81 -16.01 9.62
C ASP A 87 -30.60 -16.92 10.84
N SER A 88 -30.91 -18.22 10.72
CA SER A 88 -30.92 -19.17 11.86
C SER A 88 -29.56 -19.40 12.51
N ASP A 89 -28.47 -19.11 11.80
CA ASP A 89 -27.08 -19.27 12.25
C ASP A 89 -26.45 -18.00 12.83
N ASP A 90 -27.15 -16.87 12.75
CA ASP A 90 -26.68 -15.55 13.19
C ASP A 90 -27.36 -15.07 14.48
N VAL A 91 -26.89 -13.95 15.04
CA VAL A 91 -27.48 -13.34 16.24
C VAL A 91 -27.53 -11.81 16.15
N LEU A 92 -28.44 -11.21 16.92
CA LEU A 92 -28.50 -9.76 17.07
C LEU A 92 -27.71 -9.28 18.29
N GLU A 93 -27.18 -8.06 18.19
CA GLU A 93 -26.65 -7.35 19.36
C GLU A 93 -27.80 -7.02 20.32
N ARG A 94 -27.54 -7.03 21.63
CA ARG A 94 -28.54 -6.93 22.70
C ARG A 94 -29.48 -5.71 22.62
N ASN A 95 -29.02 -4.60 22.03
CA ASN A 95 -29.77 -3.35 21.87
C ASN A 95 -30.12 -3.06 20.41
N ALA A 96 -29.91 -4.00 19.48
CA ALA A 96 -30.10 -3.79 18.05
C ALA A 96 -31.50 -3.26 17.72
N CYS A 97 -32.55 -3.93 18.19
CA CYS A 97 -33.93 -3.53 17.91
C CYS A 97 -34.27 -2.17 18.50
N ARG A 98 -33.81 -1.88 19.73
CA ARG A 98 -34.03 -0.57 20.37
C ARG A 98 -33.37 0.55 19.58
N ASN A 99 -32.07 0.41 19.28
CA ASN A 99 -31.30 1.45 18.61
C ASN A 99 -31.85 1.75 17.20
N MET A 100 -32.23 0.71 16.45
CA MET A 100 -32.80 0.89 15.11
C MET A 100 -34.20 1.49 15.15
N LEU A 101 -35.05 1.09 16.10
CA LEU A 101 -36.40 1.65 16.26
C LEU A 101 -36.33 3.13 16.67
N GLU A 102 -35.53 3.45 17.68
CA GLU A 102 -35.33 4.82 18.17
C GLU A 102 -34.86 5.74 17.04
N ALA A 103 -33.92 5.28 16.21
CA ALA A 103 -33.49 6.01 15.02
C ALA A 103 -34.64 6.18 14.02
N ALA A 104 -35.39 5.14 13.71
CA ALA A 104 -36.49 5.18 12.75
C ALA A 104 -37.62 6.13 13.16
N GLU A 105 -37.95 6.17 14.45
CA GLU A 105 -38.98 7.06 15.01
C GLU A 105 -38.49 8.50 15.08
N THR A 106 -37.25 8.71 15.52
CA THR A 106 -36.66 10.06 15.66
C THR A 106 -36.54 10.76 14.31
N THR A 107 -36.13 10.03 13.27
CA THR A 107 -35.88 10.63 11.95
C THR A 107 -37.06 10.47 11.02
N GLY A 108 -38.02 9.60 11.34
CA GLY A 108 -39.10 9.22 10.42
C GLY A 108 -38.61 8.38 9.24
N ALA A 109 -37.48 7.67 9.35
CA ALA A 109 -36.94 6.87 8.27
C ALA A 109 -37.88 5.71 7.86
N ASP A 110 -37.84 5.37 6.58
CA ASP A 110 -38.44 4.16 6.02
C ASP A 110 -37.53 2.95 6.27
N LEU A 111 -36.22 3.20 6.31
CA LEU A 111 -35.16 2.22 6.45
C LEU A 111 -34.08 2.73 7.41
N VAL A 112 -33.73 1.91 8.40
CA VAL A 112 -32.54 2.12 9.26
C VAL A 112 -31.55 1.00 9.02
N SER A 113 -30.27 1.33 8.85
CA SER A 113 -29.18 0.37 8.71
C SER A 113 -28.13 0.56 9.80
N GLY A 114 -27.64 -0.54 10.37
CA GLY A 114 -26.61 -0.52 11.41
C GLY A 114 -25.37 -1.34 11.06
N LEU A 115 -24.34 -1.26 11.90
CA LEU A 115 -23.07 -1.95 11.67
C LEU A 115 -23.22 -3.47 11.83
N CYS A 116 -22.87 -4.21 10.79
CA CYS A 116 -22.71 -5.67 10.83
C CYS A 116 -21.27 -6.05 11.22
N VAL A 117 -21.13 -7.11 12.01
CA VAL A 117 -19.82 -7.65 12.43
C VAL A 117 -19.75 -9.13 12.10
N ARG A 118 -18.74 -9.53 11.31
CA ARG A 118 -18.41 -10.94 11.09
C ARG A 118 -17.68 -11.50 12.30
N VAL A 119 -18.25 -12.52 12.93
CA VAL A 119 -17.71 -13.19 14.11
C VAL A 119 -17.25 -14.59 13.73
N HIS A 120 -15.93 -14.84 13.76
CA HIS A 120 -15.37 -16.15 13.43
C HIS A 120 -15.49 -17.11 14.63
N VAL A 121 -16.50 -17.97 14.62
CA VAL A 121 -16.90 -18.79 15.80
C VAL A 121 -15.93 -19.93 16.12
N ASP A 122 -15.12 -20.38 15.16
CA ASP A 122 -14.12 -21.45 15.31
C ASP A 122 -12.67 -20.94 15.44
N SER A 123 -12.50 -19.62 15.53
CA SER A 123 -11.19 -18.99 15.72
C SER A 123 -10.76 -19.02 17.19
N ARG A 124 -9.56 -19.56 17.46
CA ARG A 124 -8.97 -19.58 18.82
C ARG A 124 -8.70 -18.20 19.42
N THR A 125 -8.79 -17.13 18.62
CA THR A 125 -8.49 -15.75 19.04
C THR A 125 -9.74 -14.85 19.10
N GLY A 126 -10.95 -15.38 18.87
CA GLY A 126 -12.17 -14.56 18.85
C GLY A 126 -12.11 -13.47 17.78
N LYS A 127 -11.73 -13.83 16.55
CA LYS A 127 -11.52 -12.85 15.47
C LYS A 127 -12.87 -12.25 15.05
N GLU A 128 -12.98 -10.93 15.11
CA GLU A 128 -14.11 -10.16 14.59
C GLU A 128 -13.66 -9.24 13.45
N VAL A 129 -14.51 -9.07 12.43
CA VAL A 129 -14.28 -8.17 11.29
C VAL A 129 -15.53 -7.33 11.05
N LYS A 130 -15.43 -6.01 11.24
CA LYS A 130 -16.51 -5.07 10.94
C LYS A 130 -16.79 -5.02 9.43
N TRP A 131 -18.06 -5.09 9.05
CA TRP A 131 -18.51 -5.00 7.66
C TRP A 131 -18.57 -3.54 7.23
N TYR A 132 -17.69 -3.13 6.31
CA TYR A 132 -17.61 -1.78 5.74
C TYR A 132 -17.77 -0.62 6.76
N PRO A 133 -16.87 -0.53 7.76
CA PRO A 133 -17.06 0.36 8.91
C PRO A 133 -17.10 1.86 8.57
N TRP A 134 -16.53 2.29 7.43
CA TRP A 134 -16.52 3.70 7.02
C TRP A 134 -17.92 4.25 6.69
N LEU A 135 -18.85 3.37 6.28
CA LEU A 135 -20.26 3.76 6.09
C LEU A 135 -20.92 4.13 7.42
N TYR A 136 -20.47 3.50 8.51
CA TYR A 136 -21.08 3.51 9.85
C TYR A 136 -20.25 4.27 10.89
N GLU A 137 -19.49 5.29 10.49
CA GLU A 137 -18.66 6.07 11.42
C GLU A 137 -19.47 6.98 12.35
N ARG A 138 -20.60 7.47 11.86
CA ARG A 138 -21.50 8.37 12.58
C ARG A 138 -22.94 8.14 12.17
N THR A 139 -23.86 8.54 13.04
CA THR A 139 -25.28 8.60 12.69
C THR A 139 -25.49 9.63 11.58
N ARG A 140 -26.21 9.26 10.52
CA ARG A 140 -26.59 10.17 9.43
C ARG A 140 -27.94 9.77 8.87
N THR A 141 -28.69 10.75 8.38
CA THR A 141 -29.96 10.54 7.68
C THR A 141 -29.83 11.09 6.28
N LEU A 142 -30.24 10.30 5.31
CA LEU A 142 -30.25 10.61 3.88
C LEU A 142 -31.71 10.76 3.45
N GLU A 143 -32.02 11.79 2.69
CA GLU A 143 -33.31 11.99 2.00
C GLU A 143 -33.31 11.28 0.63
N SER A 144 -32.14 10.90 0.12
CA SER A 144 -32.01 10.00 -1.04
C SER A 144 -30.76 9.14 -0.94
N ILE A 145 -30.81 7.95 -1.52
CA ILE A 145 -29.62 7.09 -1.65
C ILE A 145 -28.51 7.75 -2.50
N SER A 146 -28.84 8.68 -3.39
CA SER A 146 -27.87 9.43 -4.22
C SER A 146 -26.92 10.30 -3.39
N GLU A 147 -27.25 10.64 -2.14
CA GLU A 147 -26.34 11.35 -1.22
C GLU A 147 -25.17 10.47 -0.74
N LEU A 148 -25.32 9.14 -0.80
CA LEU A 148 -24.27 8.19 -0.44
C LEU A 148 -24.36 6.91 -1.30
N PRO A 149 -23.97 6.98 -2.59
CA PRO A 149 -24.03 5.83 -3.50
C PRO A 149 -23.33 4.57 -2.96
N ASP A 150 -22.20 4.75 -2.27
CA ASP A 150 -21.43 3.69 -1.63
C ASP A 150 -22.27 2.78 -0.72
N LEU A 151 -23.31 3.31 -0.08
CA LEU A 151 -24.17 2.51 0.79
C LEU A 151 -24.87 1.38 0.01
N MET A 152 -25.49 1.69 -1.13
CA MET A 152 -26.15 0.71 -1.99
C MET A 152 -25.14 -0.27 -2.60
N VAL A 153 -23.98 0.26 -2.99
CA VAL A 153 -22.93 -0.48 -3.71
C VAL A 153 -22.25 -1.51 -2.81
N PHE A 154 -21.95 -1.16 -1.56
CA PHE A 154 -21.18 -2.00 -0.64
C PHE A 154 -22.06 -2.73 0.38
N ASP A 155 -23.01 -2.06 1.05
CA ASP A 155 -23.83 -2.72 2.07
C ASP A 155 -25.12 -3.32 1.52
N THR A 156 -24.93 -4.42 0.81
CA THR A 156 -25.99 -5.15 0.10
C THR A 156 -26.78 -6.12 1.00
N LEU A 157 -26.43 -6.23 2.29
CA LEU A 157 -27.10 -7.12 3.24
C LEU A 157 -28.54 -6.68 3.49
N SER A 158 -29.47 -7.62 3.66
CA SER A 158 -30.85 -7.29 4.06
C SER A 158 -31.06 -7.36 5.58
N THR A 159 -30.14 -8.00 6.32
CA THR A 159 -30.32 -8.43 7.72
C THR A 159 -29.87 -7.41 8.77
N ASN A 160 -28.94 -6.51 8.44
CA ASN A 160 -28.47 -5.44 9.34
C ASN A 160 -29.39 -4.20 9.36
N LYS A 161 -30.65 -4.39 8.97
CA LYS A 161 -31.59 -3.32 8.63
C LYS A 161 -32.94 -3.50 9.32
N CYS A 162 -33.56 -2.37 9.63
CA CYS A 162 -34.92 -2.25 10.14
C CYS A 162 -35.76 -1.48 9.13
N TYR A 163 -36.83 -2.10 8.65
CA TYR A 163 -37.70 -1.56 7.61
C TYR A 163 -39.06 -1.22 8.21
N ARG A 164 -39.62 -0.06 7.88
CA ARG A 164 -41.02 0.23 8.17
C ARG A 164 -41.89 -0.75 7.37
N ARG A 165 -42.74 -1.52 8.04
CA ARG A 165 -43.53 -2.58 7.40
C ARG A 165 -44.44 -2.03 6.32
N ARG A 166 -45.09 -0.90 6.59
CA ARG A 166 -45.96 -0.23 5.61
C ARG A 166 -45.19 0.16 4.34
N PHE A 167 -43.97 0.67 4.47
CA PHE A 167 -43.10 0.96 3.32
C PHE A 167 -42.83 -0.30 2.48
N LEU A 168 -42.52 -1.45 3.09
CA LEU A 168 -42.33 -2.71 2.36
C LEU A 168 -43.59 -3.18 1.60
N LEU A 169 -44.78 -2.88 2.12
CA LEU A 169 -46.05 -3.28 1.53
C LEU A 169 -46.49 -2.33 0.43
N ASP A 170 -46.46 -1.03 0.69
CA ASP A 170 -46.92 0.03 -0.21
C ASP A 170 -46.04 0.07 -1.48
N GLU A 171 -44.72 -0.13 -1.35
CA GLU A 171 -43.76 -0.19 -2.47
C GLU A 171 -43.64 -1.60 -3.08
N GLY A 172 -44.39 -2.60 -2.59
CA GLY A 172 -44.38 -3.95 -3.13
C GLY A 172 -43.03 -4.69 -3.02
N LEU A 173 -42.19 -4.33 -2.05
CA LEU A 173 -40.83 -4.85 -1.91
C LEU A 173 -40.84 -6.34 -1.52
N ARG A 174 -40.22 -7.18 -2.35
CA ARG A 174 -40.15 -8.64 -2.18
C ARG A 174 -38.79 -9.16 -2.61
N PHE A 175 -38.29 -10.17 -1.91
CA PHE A 175 -37.10 -10.91 -2.32
C PHE A 175 -37.41 -11.73 -3.59
N PRO A 176 -36.52 -11.75 -4.61
CA PRO A 176 -36.70 -12.63 -5.74
C PRO A 176 -36.60 -14.11 -5.29
N VAL A 177 -37.40 -14.98 -5.90
CA VAL A 177 -37.47 -16.42 -5.61
C VAL A 177 -36.85 -17.20 -6.78
N GLY A 178 -36.18 -18.33 -6.48
CA GLY A 178 -35.57 -19.20 -7.48
C GLY A 178 -34.21 -18.71 -8.03
N ILE A 179 -33.61 -17.69 -7.42
CA ILE A 179 -32.31 -17.14 -7.81
C ILE A 179 -31.46 -16.86 -6.57
N HIS A 180 -30.13 -17.02 -6.69
CA HIS A 180 -29.19 -16.66 -5.64
C HIS A 180 -28.86 -15.17 -5.65
N TYR A 181 -28.33 -14.65 -4.53
CA TYR A 181 -28.00 -13.23 -4.36
C TYR A 181 -29.24 -12.31 -4.32
N GLU A 182 -30.34 -12.84 -3.80
CA GLU A 182 -31.63 -12.17 -3.65
C GLU A 182 -31.55 -10.89 -2.82
N ASP A 183 -30.65 -10.84 -1.83
CA ASP A 183 -30.40 -9.67 -0.99
C ASP A 183 -29.91 -8.46 -1.78
N LEU A 184 -29.10 -8.69 -2.83
CA LEU A 184 -28.54 -7.60 -3.63
C LEU A 184 -29.65 -6.83 -4.36
N LEU A 185 -30.61 -7.55 -4.95
CA LEU A 185 -31.75 -6.92 -5.60
C LEU A 185 -32.71 -6.30 -4.59
N PHE A 186 -33.06 -7.02 -3.52
CA PHE A 186 -33.99 -6.52 -2.51
C PHE A 186 -33.48 -5.23 -1.84
N SER A 187 -32.21 -5.19 -1.43
CA SER A 187 -31.60 -4.01 -0.83
C SER A 187 -31.53 -2.85 -1.82
N ALA A 188 -31.22 -3.10 -3.09
CA ALA A 188 -31.24 -2.06 -4.13
C ALA A 188 -32.66 -1.50 -4.33
N GLN A 189 -33.70 -2.34 -4.37
CA GLN A 189 -35.10 -1.92 -4.46
C GLN A 189 -35.52 -1.10 -3.23
N ALA A 190 -35.12 -1.52 -2.03
CA ALA A 190 -35.42 -0.81 -0.79
C ALA A 190 -34.73 0.55 -0.76
N TYR A 191 -33.44 0.64 -1.09
CA TYR A 191 -32.72 1.91 -1.12
C TYR A 191 -33.26 2.87 -2.18
N ALA A 192 -33.57 2.37 -3.38
CA ALA A 192 -34.09 3.21 -4.48
C ALA A 192 -35.56 3.64 -4.30
N SER A 193 -36.26 3.10 -3.29
CA SER A 193 -37.67 3.43 -3.03
C SER A 193 -37.87 4.15 -1.70
N ALA A 194 -36.92 4.06 -0.77
CA ALA A 194 -36.98 4.75 0.52
C ALA A 194 -36.88 6.27 0.32
N ARG A 195 -37.77 7.02 0.99
CA ARG A 195 -37.72 8.50 1.01
C ARG A 195 -36.73 8.99 2.05
N ARG A 196 -36.48 8.19 3.09
CA ARG A 196 -35.52 8.52 4.13
C ARG A 196 -34.82 7.29 4.68
N ILE A 197 -33.50 7.34 4.71
CA ILE A 197 -32.61 6.26 5.15
C ILE A 197 -31.75 6.78 6.30
N THR A 198 -31.75 6.09 7.45
CA THR A 198 -30.87 6.44 8.57
C THR A 198 -29.81 5.38 8.79
N LEU A 199 -28.55 5.79 8.91
CA LEU A 199 -27.44 4.93 9.30
C LEU A 199 -27.08 5.18 10.76
N ILE A 200 -26.80 4.11 11.51
CA ILE A 200 -26.33 4.19 12.90
C ILE A 200 -25.00 3.46 13.08
N PRO A 201 -24.06 4.00 13.88
CA PRO A 201 -22.74 3.38 14.09
C PRO A 201 -22.81 2.13 14.99
N ASN A 202 -23.96 1.90 15.62
CA ASN A 202 -24.18 0.80 16.54
C ASN A 202 -24.03 -0.54 15.81
N ARG A 203 -23.34 -1.49 16.45
CA ARG A 203 -23.36 -2.91 16.08
C ARG A 203 -24.80 -3.41 16.27
N VAL A 204 -25.39 -3.96 15.22
CA VAL A 204 -26.78 -4.47 15.25
C VAL A 204 -26.87 -5.95 14.91
N TYR A 205 -25.93 -6.45 14.09
CA TYR A 205 -26.00 -7.79 13.54
C TYR A 205 -24.64 -8.50 13.61
N ASP A 206 -24.64 -9.72 14.13
CA ASP A 206 -23.47 -10.58 14.24
C ASP A 206 -23.58 -11.72 13.23
N TRP A 207 -22.86 -11.56 12.12
CA TRP A 207 -22.74 -12.59 11.10
C TRP A 207 -21.74 -13.66 11.54
N ARG A 208 -22.21 -14.82 11.98
CA ARG A 208 -21.40 -15.90 12.51
C ARG A 208 -20.83 -16.75 11.39
N VAL A 209 -19.50 -16.76 11.27
CA VAL A 209 -18.78 -17.48 10.23
C VAL A 209 -17.97 -18.61 10.84
N ALA A 210 -18.17 -19.84 10.35
CA ALA A 210 -17.32 -20.98 10.67
C ALA A 210 -16.31 -21.22 9.52
N ASP A 211 -15.02 -20.96 9.76
CA ASP A 211 -13.98 -21.08 8.74
C ASP A 211 -13.75 -22.55 8.27
N LYS A 212 -14.20 -23.54 9.07
CA LYS A 212 -14.06 -24.98 8.80
C LYS A 212 -15.37 -25.72 8.53
N ALA A 213 -16.39 -25.03 8.02
CA ALA A 213 -17.63 -25.71 7.65
C ALA A 213 -17.40 -26.80 6.58
N ALA A 214 -18.08 -27.94 6.72
CA ALA A 214 -17.96 -29.07 5.80
C ALA A 214 -18.54 -28.78 4.40
N ALA A 215 -19.50 -27.87 4.31
CA ALA A 215 -20.07 -27.35 3.08
C ALA A 215 -19.72 -25.86 2.92
N LYS A 216 -19.36 -25.45 1.69
CA LYS A 216 -19.17 -24.02 1.37
C LYS A 216 -20.54 -23.33 1.33
N SER A 217 -20.61 -22.08 1.81
CA SER A 217 -21.80 -21.26 1.61
C SER A 217 -22.10 -21.07 0.12
N ILE A 218 -23.37 -20.80 -0.22
CA ILE A 218 -23.82 -20.64 -1.60
C ILE A 218 -22.96 -19.64 -2.38
N SER A 219 -22.64 -18.50 -1.79
CA SER A 219 -21.80 -17.44 -2.39
C SER A 219 -20.32 -17.84 -2.59
N ASN A 220 -19.88 -18.96 -2.00
CA ASN A 220 -18.53 -19.49 -2.10
C ASN A 220 -18.43 -20.73 -3.02
N ARG A 221 -19.54 -21.22 -3.58
CA ARG A 221 -19.59 -22.28 -4.61
C ARG A 221 -19.36 -21.69 -6.00
N ARG A 222 -18.21 -21.02 -6.18
CA ARG A 222 -17.83 -20.30 -7.41
C ARG A 222 -17.42 -21.21 -8.58
N ASP A 223 -17.36 -22.51 -8.31
CA ASP A 223 -17.16 -23.58 -9.27
C ASP A 223 -18.44 -23.93 -10.04
N GLU A 224 -19.61 -23.56 -9.53
CA GLU A 224 -20.90 -23.78 -10.20
C GLU A 224 -21.18 -22.59 -11.15
N ILE A 225 -21.21 -22.83 -12.46
CA ILE A 225 -21.43 -21.74 -13.44
C ILE A 225 -22.79 -21.05 -13.27
N ALA A 226 -23.80 -21.80 -12.82
CA ALA A 226 -25.13 -21.27 -12.48
C ALA A 226 -25.06 -20.16 -11.41
N ASN A 227 -24.09 -20.22 -10.49
CA ASN A 227 -23.87 -19.19 -9.49
C ASN A 227 -23.46 -17.85 -10.14
N PHE A 228 -22.56 -17.90 -11.12
CA PHE A 228 -22.15 -16.72 -11.87
C PHE A 228 -23.28 -16.19 -12.76
N ALA A 229 -24.01 -17.09 -13.44
CA ALA A 229 -25.17 -16.73 -14.24
C ALA A 229 -26.24 -16.00 -13.42
N HIS A 230 -26.60 -16.52 -12.24
CA HIS A 230 -27.54 -15.87 -11.32
C HIS A 230 -27.03 -14.50 -10.85
N ARG A 231 -25.73 -14.37 -10.57
CA ARG A 231 -25.14 -13.08 -10.19
C ARG A 231 -25.29 -12.05 -11.32
N MET A 232 -25.00 -12.42 -12.56
CA MET A 232 -25.15 -11.53 -13.72
C MET A 232 -26.61 -11.13 -13.94
N GLU A 233 -27.54 -12.07 -13.80
CA GLU A 233 -28.98 -11.77 -13.91
C GLU A 233 -29.46 -10.79 -12.81
N ILE A 234 -29.00 -10.95 -11.57
CA ILE A 234 -29.30 -9.98 -10.50
C ILE A 234 -28.74 -8.60 -10.85
N HIS A 235 -27.51 -8.51 -11.33
CA HIS A 235 -26.93 -7.24 -11.76
C HIS A 235 -27.77 -6.58 -12.87
N ARG A 236 -28.20 -7.33 -13.90
CA ARG A 236 -29.09 -6.82 -14.95
C ARG A 236 -30.45 -6.34 -14.43
N ARG A 237 -31.01 -7.00 -13.39
CA ARG A 237 -32.24 -6.55 -12.74
C ARG A 237 -32.04 -5.25 -11.97
N VAL A 238 -30.90 -5.10 -11.28
CA VAL A 238 -30.54 -3.85 -10.61
C VAL A 238 -30.30 -2.73 -11.62
N ASP A 239 -29.63 -3.01 -12.75
CA ASP A 239 -29.44 -2.01 -13.81
C ASP A 239 -30.77 -1.49 -14.36
N ARG A 240 -31.72 -2.39 -14.64
CA ARG A 240 -33.08 -2.02 -15.06
C ARG A 240 -33.80 -1.18 -14.01
N LEU A 241 -33.77 -1.61 -12.74
CA LEU A 241 -34.36 -0.86 -11.63
C LEU A 241 -33.82 0.58 -11.55
N LEU A 242 -32.50 0.75 -11.66
CA LEU A 242 -31.86 2.06 -11.56
C LEU A 242 -32.18 2.93 -12.78
N ALA A 243 -32.18 2.35 -13.97
CA ALA A 243 -32.58 3.04 -15.20
C ALA A 243 -34.05 3.50 -15.15
N ASP A 244 -34.97 2.61 -14.74
CA ASP A 244 -36.41 2.90 -14.64
C ASP A 244 -36.70 4.02 -13.62
N LYS A 245 -35.84 4.17 -12.60
CA LYS A 245 -35.93 5.23 -11.59
C LYS A 245 -35.10 6.48 -11.91
N GLY A 246 -34.38 6.50 -13.03
CA GLY A 246 -33.52 7.63 -13.42
C GLY A 246 -32.26 7.81 -12.57
N LEU A 247 -31.79 6.77 -11.87
CA LEU A 247 -30.65 6.78 -10.94
C LEU A 247 -29.36 6.29 -11.64
N LEU A 248 -28.99 6.92 -12.75
CA LEU A 248 -27.87 6.50 -13.58
C LEU A 248 -26.51 6.67 -12.89
N GLU A 249 -26.39 7.62 -11.96
CA GLU A 249 -25.21 7.82 -11.12
C GLU A 249 -24.94 6.61 -10.20
N LEU A 250 -26.00 5.97 -9.69
CA LEU A 250 -25.89 4.77 -8.89
C LEU A 250 -25.53 3.55 -9.75
N LYS A 251 -26.04 3.50 -10.98
CA LYS A 251 -25.63 2.48 -11.96
C LYS A 251 -24.14 2.61 -12.24
N PHE A 252 -23.65 3.81 -12.52
CA PHE A 252 -22.24 4.09 -12.75
C PHE A 252 -21.37 3.64 -11.55
N ALA A 253 -21.72 4.04 -10.33
CA ALA A 253 -21.01 3.62 -9.13
C ALA A 253 -21.01 2.08 -8.94
N LYS A 254 -22.12 1.41 -9.27
CA LYS A 254 -22.20 -0.05 -9.26
C LYS A 254 -21.32 -0.67 -10.34
N ASP A 255 -21.29 -0.13 -11.55
CA ASP A 255 -20.44 -0.62 -12.65
C ASP A 255 -18.96 -0.56 -12.28
N VAL A 256 -18.51 0.55 -11.68
CA VAL A 256 -17.15 0.69 -11.15
C VAL A 256 -16.85 -0.38 -10.10
N LYS A 257 -17.77 -0.64 -9.17
CA LYS A 257 -17.61 -1.69 -8.15
C LYS A 257 -17.64 -3.10 -8.76
N PHE A 258 -18.43 -3.32 -9.81
CA PHE A 258 -18.45 -4.58 -10.52
C PHE A 258 -17.08 -4.91 -11.10
N LEU A 259 -16.48 -3.95 -11.82
CA LEU A 259 -15.13 -4.09 -12.40
C LEU A 259 -14.06 -4.28 -11.31
N LYS A 260 -14.13 -3.54 -10.21
CA LYS A 260 -13.13 -3.59 -9.12
C LYS A 260 -13.23 -4.83 -8.23
N HIS A 261 -14.43 -5.40 -8.08
CA HIS A 261 -14.70 -6.40 -7.06
C HIS A 261 -15.42 -7.63 -7.62
N ASP A 262 -16.64 -7.46 -8.11
CA ASP A 262 -17.53 -8.58 -8.40
C ASP A 262 -16.98 -9.48 -9.51
N LEU A 263 -16.47 -8.90 -10.60
CA LEU A 263 -15.82 -9.64 -11.68
C LEU A 263 -14.51 -10.29 -11.21
N VAL A 264 -13.70 -9.56 -10.45
CA VAL A 264 -12.36 -9.99 -9.98
C VAL A 264 -12.44 -11.24 -9.08
N LEU A 265 -13.53 -11.40 -8.31
CA LEU A 265 -13.75 -12.59 -7.50
C LEU A 265 -13.80 -13.88 -8.33
N HIS A 266 -14.29 -13.79 -9.57
CA HIS A 266 -14.41 -14.93 -10.49
C HIS A 266 -13.20 -15.04 -11.43
N LEU A 267 -12.64 -13.90 -11.89
CA LEU A 267 -11.43 -13.90 -12.72
C LEU A 267 -10.30 -14.72 -12.08
N ARG A 268 -10.09 -14.58 -10.76
CA ARG A 268 -9.05 -15.30 -10.01
C ARG A 268 -9.20 -16.83 -10.01
N GLU A 269 -10.39 -17.34 -10.31
CA GLU A 269 -10.65 -18.78 -10.37
C GLU A 269 -10.34 -19.36 -11.76
N LEU A 270 -10.39 -18.54 -12.82
CA LEU A 270 -10.27 -18.99 -14.22
C LEU A 270 -9.02 -19.82 -14.52
N PRO A 271 -7.83 -19.52 -13.96
CA PRO A 271 -6.64 -20.35 -14.20
C PRO A 271 -6.83 -21.80 -13.74
N PHE A 272 -7.71 -22.07 -12.77
CA PHE A 272 -7.95 -23.41 -12.24
C PHE A 272 -9.13 -24.15 -12.90
N ARG A 273 -9.74 -23.56 -13.92
CA ARG A 273 -10.89 -24.12 -14.65
C ARG A 273 -10.46 -24.63 -16.02
N ASP A 274 -11.20 -25.59 -16.55
CA ASP A 274 -10.99 -26.10 -17.91
C ASP A 274 -11.47 -25.11 -18.97
N ALA A 275 -11.17 -25.41 -20.23
CA ALA A 275 -11.53 -24.56 -21.37
C ALA A 275 -13.06 -24.40 -21.52
N ALA A 276 -13.82 -25.48 -21.30
CA ALA A 276 -15.28 -25.45 -21.42
C ALA A 276 -15.92 -24.48 -20.43
N TYR A 277 -15.53 -24.54 -19.15
CA TYR A 277 -16.00 -23.60 -18.14
C TYR A 277 -15.61 -22.15 -18.49
N ARG A 278 -14.38 -21.93 -18.97
CA ARG A 278 -13.87 -20.60 -19.34
C ARG A 278 -14.70 -19.98 -20.47
N GLU A 279 -15.01 -20.74 -21.50
CA GLU A 279 -15.85 -20.29 -22.63
C GLU A 279 -17.27 -19.94 -22.18
N GLU A 280 -17.90 -20.80 -21.36
CA GLU A 280 -19.24 -20.53 -20.82
C GLU A 280 -19.24 -19.27 -19.93
N PHE A 281 -18.23 -19.12 -19.08
CA PHE A 281 -18.05 -17.93 -18.25
C PHE A 281 -17.91 -16.66 -19.10
N ALA A 282 -17.07 -16.68 -20.14
CA ALA A 282 -16.88 -15.53 -21.03
C ALA A 282 -18.15 -15.19 -21.79
N ALA A 283 -18.91 -16.17 -22.27
CA ALA A 283 -20.18 -15.93 -22.95
C ALA A 283 -21.16 -15.13 -22.07
N ILE A 284 -21.29 -15.48 -20.79
CA ILE A 284 -22.16 -14.78 -19.84
C ILE A 284 -21.59 -13.39 -19.49
N ALA A 285 -20.29 -13.30 -19.22
CA ALA A 285 -19.65 -12.07 -18.79
C ALA A 285 -19.66 -10.97 -19.87
N ARG A 286 -19.38 -11.33 -21.13
CA ARG A 286 -19.34 -10.39 -22.27
C ARG A 286 -20.62 -9.59 -22.43
N GLN A 287 -21.76 -10.28 -22.41
CA GLN A 287 -23.08 -9.65 -22.50
C GLN A 287 -23.33 -8.61 -21.41
N TYR A 288 -22.75 -8.82 -20.22
CA TYR A 288 -22.88 -7.86 -19.13
C TYR A 288 -21.90 -6.70 -19.27
N LEU A 289 -20.65 -6.98 -19.64
CA LEU A 289 -19.61 -5.97 -19.88
C LEU A 289 -19.99 -4.97 -20.98
N GLU A 290 -20.71 -5.40 -22.00
CA GLU A 290 -21.24 -4.52 -23.06
C GLU A 290 -22.24 -3.47 -22.54
N SER A 291 -22.88 -3.72 -21.39
CA SER A 291 -23.83 -2.79 -20.75
C SER A 291 -23.19 -1.81 -19.76
N ILE A 292 -21.88 -1.92 -19.54
CA ILE A 292 -21.12 -1.06 -18.64
C ILE A 292 -20.66 0.18 -19.40
N ASP A 293 -20.81 1.34 -18.77
CA ASP A 293 -20.27 2.59 -19.31
C ASP A 293 -18.74 2.49 -19.45
N ARG A 294 -18.21 2.87 -20.62
CA ARG A 294 -16.77 2.87 -20.89
C ARG A 294 -16.01 3.75 -19.90
N ALA A 295 -16.59 4.85 -19.42
CA ALA A 295 -15.98 5.71 -18.40
C ALA A 295 -15.80 5.00 -17.04
N ALA A 296 -16.53 3.91 -16.77
CA ALA A 296 -16.32 3.13 -15.55
C ALA A 296 -15.00 2.35 -15.55
N PHE A 297 -14.40 2.11 -16.72
CA PHE A 297 -13.08 1.48 -16.84
C PHE A 297 -11.97 2.40 -16.35
N ASP A 298 -12.11 3.71 -16.55
CA ASP A 298 -11.15 4.75 -16.11
C ASP A 298 -11.08 4.83 -14.58
N GLU A 299 -12.20 4.55 -13.92
CA GLU A 299 -12.30 4.50 -12.48
C GLU A 299 -11.72 3.20 -11.89
N ALA A 300 -11.57 2.13 -12.68
CA ALA A 300 -11.07 0.84 -12.21
C ALA A 300 -9.53 0.82 -12.04
N GLU A 301 -8.99 -0.09 -11.20
CA GLU A 301 -7.53 -0.29 -11.21
C GLU A 301 -7.11 -0.77 -12.62
N PRO A 302 -6.00 -0.30 -13.22
CA PRO A 302 -5.67 -0.58 -14.62
C PRO A 302 -5.72 -2.06 -15.00
N ILE A 303 -5.19 -2.96 -14.16
CA ILE A 303 -5.22 -4.40 -14.45
C ILE A 303 -6.65 -4.98 -14.37
N HIS A 304 -7.56 -4.42 -13.56
CA HIS A 304 -8.97 -4.82 -13.58
C HIS A 304 -9.63 -4.44 -14.91
N ALA A 305 -9.37 -3.22 -15.41
CA ALA A 305 -9.87 -2.74 -16.70
C ALA A 305 -9.33 -3.60 -17.85
N VAL A 306 -8.01 -3.87 -17.87
CA VAL A 306 -7.36 -4.78 -18.83
C VAL A 306 -8.03 -6.16 -18.82
N CYS A 307 -8.24 -6.76 -17.66
CA CYS A 307 -8.89 -8.07 -17.59
C CYS A 307 -10.34 -8.05 -18.09
N ALA A 308 -11.10 -6.99 -17.77
CA ALA A 308 -12.46 -6.85 -18.24
C ALA A 308 -12.52 -6.70 -19.77
N TYR A 309 -11.65 -5.86 -20.35
CA TYR A 309 -11.57 -5.68 -21.79
C TYR A 309 -11.13 -6.95 -22.53
N LEU A 310 -10.07 -7.62 -22.08
CA LEU A 310 -9.58 -8.86 -22.70
C LEU A 310 -10.60 -10.00 -22.59
N LEU A 311 -11.38 -10.04 -21.49
CA LEU A 311 -12.53 -10.94 -21.38
C LEU A 311 -13.64 -10.57 -22.37
N GLN A 312 -13.88 -9.27 -22.56
CA GLN A 312 -14.87 -8.76 -23.53
C GLN A 312 -14.55 -9.23 -24.95
N VAL A 313 -13.28 -9.16 -25.36
CA VAL A 313 -12.83 -9.61 -26.69
C VAL A 313 -12.43 -11.10 -26.75
N SER A 314 -12.51 -11.82 -25.62
CA SER A 314 -12.16 -13.25 -25.50
C SER A 314 -10.72 -13.60 -25.88
N ASP A 315 -9.79 -12.69 -25.60
CA ASP A 315 -8.36 -12.92 -25.78
C ASP A 315 -7.78 -13.62 -24.54
N TRP A 316 -7.84 -14.95 -24.53
CA TRP A 316 -7.38 -15.78 -23.42
C TRP A 316 -5.86 -15.73 -23.22
N ASP A 317 -5.11 -15.58 -24.31
CA ASP A 317 -3.65 -15.58 -24.29
C ASP A 317 -3.12 -14.36 -23.55
N ASN A 318 -3.78 -13.21 -23.67
CA ASN A 318 -3.44 -11.99 -22.93
C ASN A 318 -4.20 -11.86 -21.59
N LEU A 319 -5.43 -12.43 -21.48
CA LEU A 319 -6.24 -12.38 -20.26
C LEU A 319 -5.65 -13.20 -19.12
N LEU A 320 -5.22 -14.45 -19.36
CA LEU A 320 -4.69 -15.32 -18.29
C LEU A 320 -3.43 -14.74 -17.63
N PRO A 321 -2.45 -14.17 -18.37
CA PRO A 321 -1.39 -13.37 -17.76
C PRO A 321 -1.90 -12.21 -16.91
N ALA A 322 -2.91 -11.47 -17.37
CA ALA A 322 -3.46 -10.33 -16.63
C ALA A 322 -4.09 -10.79 -15.30
N VAL A 323 -4.79 -11.93 -15.32
CA VAL A 323 -5.33 -12.59 -14.13
C VAL A 323 -4.21 -13.06 -13.18
N ASP A 324 -3.08 -13.56 -13.69
CA ASP A 324 -1.93 -13.90 -12.83
C ASP A 324 -1.40 -12.66 -12.11
N THR A 325 -1.30 -11.52 -12.80
CA THR A 325 -0.94 -10.23 -12.17
C THR A 325 -2.01 -9.77 -11.17
N LEU A 326 -3.30 -9.99 -11.40
CA LEU A 326 -4.35 -9.73 -10.39
C LEU A 326 -4.21 -10.57 -9.11
N ALA A 327 -3.78 -11.83 -9.25
CA ALA A 327 -3.53 -12.73 -8.12
C ALA A 327 -2.18 -12.47 -7.45
N ASN A 328 -1.21 -11.98 -8.22
CA ASN A 328 0.18 -11.76 -7.86
C ASN A 328 0.62 -10.34 -8.28
N ARG A 329 0.15 -9.32 -7.56
CA ARG A 329 0.31 -7.88 -7.89
C ARG A 329 1.72 -7.41 -8.25
N ASP A 330 2.75 -8.04 -7.68
CA ASP A 330 4.14 -7.66 -7.94
C ASP A 330 4.71 -8.31 -9.21
N LYS A 331 4.01 -9.27 -9.80
CA LYS A 331 4.45 -10.10 -10.93
C LYS A 331 4.10 -9.43 -12.27
N ILE A 332 5.08 -9.28 -13.15
CA ILE A 332 4.86 -8.84 -14.53
C ILE A 332 4.66 -10.07 -15.40
N SER A 333 3.45 -10.22 -15.91
CA SER A 333 3.01 -11.47 -16.55
C SER A 333 2.91 -11.42 -18.05
N SER A 334 2.77 -10.22 -18.61
CA SER A 334 2.71 -10.00 -20.05
C SER A 334 4.08 -9.60 -20.62
N PRO A 335 4.41 -9.99 -21.86
CA PRO A 335 5.53 -9.43 -22.60
C PRO A 335 5.51 -7.90 -22.70
N LEU A 336 4.36 -7.23 -22.63
CA LEU A 336 4.25 -5.78 -22.86
C LEU A 336 4.81 -5.33 -24.21
N VAL A 337 4.32 -4.22 -24.74
CA VAL A 337 4.83 -3.68 -26.00
C VAL A 337 4.97 -2.17 -25.90
N GLU A 338 6.12 -1.64 -26.31
CA GLU A 338 6.33 -0.21 -26.48
C GLU A 338 5.88 0.21 -27.89
N ARG A 339 4.89 1.11 -28.00
CA ARG A 339 4.41 1.71 -29.25
C ARG A 339 4.15 3.19 -29.03
N ASP A 340 4.59 4.03 -29.96
CA ASP A 340 4.36 5.48 -29.92
C ASP A 340 4.73 6.12 -28.57
N GLY A 341 5.83 5.64 -27.98
CA GLY A 341 6.31 6.13 -26.68
C GLY A 341 5.46 5.76 -25.46
N ARG A 342 4.55 4.80 -25.60
CA ARG A 342 3.68 4.25 -24.53
C ARG A 342 3.87 2.74 -24.39
N VAL A 343 3.56 2.22 -23.21
CA VAL A 343 3.64 0.80 -22.87
C VAL A 343 2.25 0.21 -22.80
N TYR A 344 1.97 -0.76 -23.65
CA TYR A 344 0.70 -1.47 -23.69
C TYR A 344 0.83 -2.87 -23.10
N TRP A 345 -0.28 -3.37 -22.54
CA TRP A 345 -0.34 -4.72 -22.02
C TRP A 345 -0.03 -5.77 -23.10
N CYS A 346 -0.50 -5.56 -24.33
CA CYS A 346 -0.29 -6.43 -25.49
C CYS A 346 -0.32 -5.61 -26.79
N ALA A 347 0.18 -6.16 -27.89
CA ALA A 347 0.14 -5.48 -29.20
C ALA A 347 -1.22 -5.63 -29.90
N GLU A 348 -1.94 -6.69 -29.55
CA GLU A 348 -3.27 -6.96 -30.06
C GLU A 348 -4.25 -5.88 -29.59
N HIS A 349 -5.25 -5.59 -30.43
CA HIS A 349 -6.35 -4.65 -30.15
C HIS A 349 -5.98 -3.15 -30.04
N LEU A 350 -4.75 -2.76 -30.41
CA LEU A 350 -4.34 -1.35 -30.41
C LEU A 350 -4.97 -0.50 -31.54
N ASP A 351 -5.61 -1.15 -32.52
CA ASP A 351 -6.38 -0.49 -33.57
C ASP A 351 -7.80 -0.08 -33.10
N ASP A 352 -8.31 -0.67 -32.01
CA ASP A 352 -9.53 -0.20 -31.35
C ASP A 352 -9.18 0.96 -30.40
N PRO A 353 -9.73 2.17 -30.56
CA PRO A 353 -9.42 3.29 -29.68
C PRO A 353 -9.70 3.01 -28.20
N PHE A 354 -10.75 2.22 -27.89
CA PHE A 354 -11.06 1.87 -26.51
C PHE A 354 -10.11 0.82 -25.95
N GLY A 355 -9.83 -0.24 -26.71
CA GLY A 355 -8.79 -1.22 -26.40
C GLY A 355 -7.42 -0.56 -26.17
N ARG A 356 -7.00 0.33 -27.08
CA ARG A 356 -5.76 1.09 -26.94
C ARG A 356 -5.69 1.88 -25.64
N HIS A 357 -6.77 2.56 -25.27
CA HIS A 357 -6.86 3.31 -24.01
C HIS A 357 -6.79 2.39 -22.78
N VAL A 358 -7.58 1.32 -22.75
CA VAL A 358 -7.66 0.39 -21.60
C VAL A 358 -6.37 -0.44 -21.45
N LEU A 359 -5.69 -0.76 -22.55
CA LEU A 359 -4.46 -1.55 -22.55
C LEU A 359 -3.21 -0.71 -22.27
N ASP A 360 -3.31 0.63 -22.21
CA ASP A 360 -2.19 1.48 -21.82
C ASP A 360 -1.87 1.28 -20.33
N VAL A 361 -0.68 0.73 -20.09
CA VAL A 361 -0.15 0.44 -18.75
C VAL A 361 1.14 1.20 -18.47
N THR A 362 1.42 2.25 -19.25
CA THR A 362 2.59 3.14 -19.09
C THR A 362 2.72 3.60 -17.64
N ASP A 363 1.59 3.94 -17.06
CA ASP A 363 1.43 4.48 -15.71
C ASP A 363 1.78 3.49 -14.59
N LEU A 364 1.83 2.19 -14.87
CA LEU A 364 2.28 1.16 -13.92
C LEU A 364 3.82 1.13 -13.78
N GLY A 365 4.53 1.83 -14.67
CA GLY A 365 5.97 2.05 -14.61
C GLY A 365 6.79 0.77 -14.78
N TYR A 366 6.28 -0.22 -15.51
CA TYR A 366 7.00 -1.48 -15.73
C TYR A 366 8.28 -1.30 -16.52
N HIS A 367 8.31 -0.40 -17.50
CA HIS A 367 9.48 -0.06 -18.33
C HIS A 367 10.62 0.60 -17.57
N ALA A 368 10.33 1.25 -16.43
CA ALA A 368 11.34 1.93 -15.61
C ALA A 368 11.98 1.01 -14.56
N ARG A 369 11.51 -0.24 -14.42
CA ARG A 369 12.04 -1.17 -13.42
C ARG A 369 13.26 -1.90 -13.98
N PRO A 370 14.36 -2.02 -13.23
CA PRO A 370 15.46 -2.91 -13.63
C PRO A 370 15.05 -4.37 -13.43
N VAL A 371 15.67 -5.29 -14.19
CA VAL A 371 15.25 -6.71 -14.30
C VAL A 371 15.17 -7.44 -12.94
N GLU A 372 16.04 -7.11 -11.98
CA GLU A 372 16.05 -7.67 -10.64
C GLU A 372 14.85 -7.24 -9.77
N LYS A 373 14.13 -6.18 -10.18
CA LYS A 373 12.93 -5.67 -9.50
C LYS A 373 11.62 -6.03 -10.23
N MET A 374 11.69 -6.70 -11.38
CA MET A 374 10.52 -6.95 -12.24
C MET A 374 9.69 -8.19 -11.87
N PHE A 375 10.19 -9.10 -11.02
CA PHE A 375 9.49 -10.33 -10.61
C PHE A 375 8.73 -11.02 -11.76
N LEU A 376 9.45 -11.38 -12.81
CA LEU A 376 8.88 -11.86 -14.08
C LEU A 376 8.04 -13.13 -13.91
N ARG A 377 6.90 -13.26 -14.61
CA ARG A 377 6.12 -14.51 -14.59
C ARG A 377 6.93 -15.65 -15.17
N ASP A 378 7.04 -16.73 -14.40
CA ASP A 378 7.56 -18.01 -14.85
C ASP A 378 6.41 -19.01 -14.91
N GLU A 379 6.03 -19.41 -16.11
CA GLU A 379 5.01 -20.42 -16.37
C GLU A 379 5.67 -21.80 -16.44
N LEU A 380 5.22 -22.73 -15.61
CA LEU A 380 5.60 -24.13 -15.72
C LEU A 380 4.90 -24.75 -16.92
N THR A 381 5.66 -25.28 -17.88
CA THR A 381 5.15 -25.89 -19.11
C THR A 381 5.26 -27.42 -19.13
N SER A 382 6.16 -28.00 -18.33
CA SER A 382 6.24 -29.44 -18.17
C SER A 382 6.63 -29.84 -16.75
N TYR A 383 6.09 -30.99 -16.32
CA TYR A 383 6.42 -31.61 -15.05
C TYR A 383 6.44 -33.12 -15.22
N GLU A 384 7.61 -33.74 -15.03
CA GLU A 384 7.76 -35.19 -15.12
C GLU A 384 8.46 -35.73 -13.88
N GLN A 385 7.85 -36.77 -13.30
CA GLN A 385 8.46 -37.48 -12.19
C GLN A 385 9.40 -38.58 -12.72
N GLY A 386 10.69 -38.45 -12.42
CA GLY A 386 11.70 -39.43 -12.78
C GLY A 386 11.91 -40.51 -11.71
N PRO A 387 12.67 -41.57 -12.05
CA PRO A 387 13.06 -42.61 -11.10
C PRO A 387 13.86 -42.04 -9.91
N GLY A 388 13.74 -42.66 -8.73
CA GLY A 388 14.59 -42.33 -7.58
C GLY A 388 14.29 -41.01 -6.87
N GLY A 389 13.22 -40.30 -7.23
CA GLY A 389 12.83 -39.04 -6.58
C GLY A 389 13.33 -37.77 -7.29
N THR A 390 13.93 -37.91 -8.47
CA THR A 390 14.23 -36.79 -9.37
C THR A 390 12.96 -36.28 -10.03
N VAL A 391 12.84 -34.97 -10.19
CA VAL A 391 11.78 -34.32 -10.98
C VAL A 391 12.41 -33.52 -12.10
N ARG A 392 11.85 -33.63 -13.30
CA ARG A 392 12.19 -32.78 -14.46
C ARG A 392 11.13 -31.71 -14.60
N LEU A 393 11.56 -30.47 -14.79
CA LEU A 393 10.69 -29.31 -14.96
C LEU A 393 11.17 -28.50 -16.15
N ALA A 394 10.23 -27.98 -16.92
CA ALA A 394 10.50 -26.92 -17.89
C ALA A 394 9.51 -25.77 -17.70
N GLY A 395 9.94 -24.58 -18.08
CA GLY A 395 9.09 -23.40 -17.99
C GLY A 395 9.51 -22.29 -18.94
N ARG A 396 8.71 -21.23 -18.93
CA ARG A 396 8.90 -20.02 -19.73
C ARG A 396 8.76 -18.79 -18.83
N VAL A 397 9.83 -18.01 -18.76
CA VAL A 397 9.84 -16.71 -18.10
C VAL A 397 9.46 -15.62 -19.10
N THR A 398 8.46 -14.81 -18.79
CA THR A 398 8.09 -13.64 -19.60
C THR A 398 9.27 -12.66 -19.70
N ASN A 399 9.62 -12.20 -20.90
CA ASN A 399 10.67 -11.20 -21.14
C ASN A 399 10.03 -9.87 -21.57
N PRO A 400 9.58 -9.03 -20.61
CA PRO A 400 8.79 -7.87 -20.96
C PRO A 400 9.63 -6.83 -21.68
N LEU A 401 9.11 -6.22 -22.75
CA LEU A 401 9.78 -5.16 -23.54
C LEU A 401 11.17 -5.57 -24.08
N GLY A 402 11.50 -6.87 -24.08
CA GLY A 402 12.85 -7.33 -24.43
C GLY A 402 13.94 -6.89 -23.44
N VAL A 403 13.58 -6.65 -22.17
CA VAL A 403 14.52 -6.18 -21.12
C VAL A 403 15.70 -7.12 -20.88
N VAL A 404 15.56 -8.39 -21.25
CA VAL A 404 16.67 -9.32 -21.41
C VAL A 404 17.05 -9.35 -22.89
N PRO A 405 18.21 -8.78 -23.27
CA PRO A 405 18.70 -8.78 -24.65
C PRO A 405 18.98 -10.18 -25.19
N PRO A 406 18.83 -10.44 -26.51
CA PRO A 406 19.10 -11.75 -27.11
C PRO A 406 20.53 -12.29 -26.91
N ASP A 407 21.50 -11.40 -26.71
CA ASP A 407 22.92 -11.68 -26.51
C ASP A 407 23.33 -11.78 -25.02
N ALA A 408 22.38 -11.59 -24.10
CA ALA A 408 22.64 -11.64 -22.67
C ALA A 408 23.12 -13.03 -22.21
N ARG A 409 24.07 -13.06 -21.29
CA ARG A 409 24.52 -14.31 -20.67
C ARG A 409 23.50 -14.77 -19.63
N LEU A 410 22.86 -15.90 -19.90
CA LEU A 410 21.84 -16.47 -19.04
C LEU A 410 22.36 -17.67 -18.23
N THR A 411 22.09 -17.66 -16.93
CA THR A 411 22.13 -18.87 -16.09
C THR A 411 20.93 -18.93 -15.16
N ALA A 412 20.56 -20.12 -14.69
CA ALA A 412 19.44 -20.24 -13.76
C ALA A 412 19.64 -21.34 -12.71
N GLU A 413 18.97 -21.19 -11.57
CA GLU A 413 18.90 -22.21 -10.52
C GLU A 413 17.49 -22.30 -9.92
N LEU A 414 17.07 -23.51 -9.60
CA LEU A 414 15.83 -23.79 -8.88
C LEU A 414 16.10 -23.80 -7.37
N GLU A 415 15.43 -22.92 -6.62
CA GLU A 415 15.48 -22.87 -5.16
C GLU A 415 14.24 -23.50 -4.53
N PHE A 416 14.47 -24.44 -3.62
CA PHE A 416 13.46 -25.02 -2.73
C PHE A 416 13.63 -24.42 -1.34
N TYR A 417 12.61 -23.72 -0.85
CA TYR A 417 12.66 -23.06 0.45
C TYR A 417 11.42 -23.35 1.32
N ALA A 418 11.64 -23.57 2.61
CA ALA A 418 10.56 -23.86 3.55
C ALA A 418 9.71 -22.61 3.87
N ARG A 419 8.39 -22.73 3.78
CA ARG A 419 7.41 -21.65 4.03
C ARG A 419 7.22 -21.40 5.54
N ARG A 420 8.02 -20.51 6.16
CA ARG A 420 7.76 -20.00 7.53
C ARG A 420 8.27 -18.59 7.80
N ARG A 421 7.43 -17.74 8.43
CA ARG A 421 7.80 -16.39 8.88
C ARG A 421 8.76 -16.44 10.09
N GLY A 422 9.91 -15.77 9.99
CA GLY A 422 10.77 -15.43 11.13
C GLY A 422 11.80 -16.49 11.55
N VAL A 423 11.99 -17.56 10.79
CA VAL A 423 13.06 -18.55 11.00
C VAL A 423 13.77 -18.78 9.67
N ARG A 424 15.08 -18.54 9.61
CA ARG A 424 15.91 -18.83 8.43
C ARG A 424 16.13 -20.35 8.40
N PHE A 425 15.38 -21.06 7.57
CA PHE A 425 15.63 -22.48 7.30
C PHE A 425 16.68 -22.64 6.18
N ARG A 426 17.22 -23.86 6.05
CA ARG A 426 18.12 -24.23 4.97
C ARG A 426 17.35 -24.23 3.64
N THR A 427 17.92 -23.60 2.62
CA THR A 427 17.46 -23.68 1.23
C THR A 427 18.25 -24.75 0.49
N PHE A 428 17.64 -25.33 -0.54
CA PHE A 428 18.30 -26.27 -1.45
C PHE A 428 18.21 -25.71 -2.87
N ARG A 429 19.31 -25.77 -3.62
CA ARG A 429 19.41 -25.18 -4.94
C ARG A 429 19.91 -26.22 -5.93
N PHE A 430 19.32 -26.22 -7.12
CA PHE A 430 19.64 -27.13 -8.21
C PHE A 430 19.92 -26.30 -9.46
N PRO A 431 21.04 -26.51 -10.17
CA PRO A 431 21.31 -25.80 -11.41
C PRO A 431 20.28 -26.17 -12.47
N VAL A 432 19.85 -25.19 -13.26
CA VAL A 432 19.05 -25.41 -14.46
C VAL A 432 19.99 -25.80 -15.59
N ALA A 433 19.65 -26.84 -16.35
CA ALA A 433 20.53 -27.43 -17.35
C ALA A 433 20.62 -26.58 -18.62
N ARG A 434 19.50 -26.00 -19.06
CA ARG A 434 19.42 -25.15 -20.26
C ARG A 434 18.52 -23.96 -19.98
N VAL A 435 18.94 -22.79 -20.47
CA VAL A 435 18.16 -21.56 -20.48
C VAL A 435 18.46 -20.83 -21.79
N TRP A 436 17.42 -20.38 -22.51
CA TRP A 436 17.59 -19.76 -23.83
C TRP A 436 16.44 -18.81 -24.17
N HIS A 437 16.67 -17.90 -25.11
CA HIS A 437 15.64 -17.01 -25.65
C HIS A 437 14.65 -17.75 -26.54
N ALA A 438 13.35 -17.51 -26.34
CA ALA A 438 12.25 -18.08 -27.11
C ALA A 438 11.22 -16.99 -27.41
N GLY A 439 11.51 -16.14 -28.40
CA GLY A 439 10.68 -15.00 -28.78
C GLY A 439 10.56 -13.98 -27.65
N THR A 440 9.34 -13.72 -27.19
CA THR A 440 9.02 -12.81 -26.07
C THR A 440 9.21 -13.45 -24.68
N THR A 441 9.82 -14.63 -24.62
CA THR A 441 10.05 -15.40 -23.39
C THR A 441 11.47 -15.93 -23.30
N ILE A 442 11.85 -16.38 -22.11
CA ILE A 442 13.08 -17.11 -21.82
C ILE A 442 12.66 -18.51 -21.37
N ALA A 443 12.95 -19.51 -22.18
CA ALA A 443 12.64 -20.90 -21.87
C ALA A 443 13.76 -21.53 -21.03
N TRP A 444 13.40 -22.48 -20.17
CA TRP A 444 14.35 -23.19 -19.34
C TRP A 444 13.96 -24.65 -19.12
N GLU A 445 14.96 -25.51 -18.93
CA GLU A 445 14.83 -26.93 -18.62
C GLU A 445 15.79 -27.32 -17.50
N GLY A 446 15.26 -27.96 -16.45
CA GLY A 446 16.04 -28.34 -15.29
C GLY A 446 15.54 -29.62 -14.62
N SER A 447 16.39 -30.17 -13.75
CA SER A 447 16.03 -31.32 -12.91
C SER A 447 16.44 -31.09 -11.47
N ALA A 448 15.60 -31.53 -10.53
CA ALA A 448 15.90 -31.46 -9.10
C ALA A 448 15.80 -32.86 -8.48
N ASP A 449 16.84 -33.28 -7.76
CA ASP A 449 16.79 -34.48 -6.92
C ASP A 449 16.13 -34.14 -5.58
N LEU A 450 14.85 -34.49 -5.43
CA LEU A 450 14.09 -34.18 -4.23
C LEU A 450 14.57 -34.98 -3.00
N THR A 451 15.36 -36.03 -3.18
CA THR A 451 15.94 -36.78 -2.05
C THR A 451 17.07 -35.99 -1.35
N ALA A 452 17.69 -35.05 -2.07
CA ALA A 452 18.69 -34.13 -1.52
C ALA A 452 18.07 -33.06 -0.60
N VAL A 453 16.78 -32.75 -0.79
CA VAL A 453 16.02 -31.84 0.07
C VAL A 453 15.77 -32.55 1.40
N ARG A 454 16.40 -32.10 2.48
CA ARG A 454 16.31 -32.72 3.81
C ARG A 454 15.54 -31.86 4.82
N PRO A 455 14.20 -31.91 4.82
CA PRO A 455 13.37 -31.15 5.74
C PRO A 455 13.48 -31.69 7.18
N LEU A 456 13.12 -30.86 8.15
CA LEU A 456 12.98 -31.24 9.54
C LEU A 456 11.70 -32.08 9.76
N GLY A 457 10.63 -31.79 9.03
CA GLY A 457 9.37 -32.54 8.98
C GLY A 457 8.22 -31.94 9.78
N VAL A 458 8.51 -31.25 10.89
CA VAL A 458 7.48 -30.80 11.86
C VAL A 458 7.10 -29.33 11.68
N VAL A 459 8.04 -28.52 11.16
CA VAL A 459 7.94 -27.05 11.15
C VAL A 459 8.02 -26.44 9.75
N ASP A 460 8.38 -27.26 8.77
CA ASP A 460 8.67 -26.96 7.37
C ASP A 460 7.87 -27.90 6.48
N THR A 461 6.55 -27.93 6.69
CA THR A 461 5.61 -28.86 6.02
C THR A 461 5.26 -28.46 4.58
N VAL A 462 5.57 -27.23 4.18
CA VAL A 462 5.35 -26.72 2.82
C VAL A 462 6.64 -26.08 2.32
N TRP A 463 7.05 -26.47 1.13
CA TRP A 463 8.26 -26.02 0.44
C TRP A 463 7.85 -25.34 -0.86
N ASP A 464 8.22 -24.09 -1.00
CA ASP A 464 7.95 -23.32 -2.20
C ASP A 464 9.12 -23.49 -3.17
N VAL A 465 8.82 -23.44 -4.47
CA VAL A 465 9.82 -23.51 -5.54
C VAL A 465 9.97 -22.12 -6.16
N ARG A 466 11.21 -21.72 -6.41
CA ARG A 466 11.54 -20.49 -7.14
C ARG A 466 12.56 -20.78 -8.22
N LEU A 467 12.49 -19.98 -9.28
CA LEU A 467 13.56 -19.85 -10.26
C LEU A 467 14.34 -18.57 -9.93
N HIS A 468 15.66 -18.70 -9.80
CA HIS A 468 16.57 -17.57 -9.88
C HIS A 468 17.14 -17.54 -11.29
N LEU A 469 16.82 -16.50 -12.04
CA LEU A 469 17.38 -16.24 -13.36
C LEU A 469 18.45 -15.16 -13.21
N ASP A 470 19.65 -15.46 -13.70
CA ASP A 470 20.80 -14.56 -13.74
C ASP A 470 21.00 -14.08 -15.18
N VAL A 471 21.02 -12.76 -15.35
CA VAL A 471 21.17 -12.05 -16.62
C VAL A 471 22.38 -11.14 -16.47
N ASP A 472 23.49 -11.48 -17.12
CA ASP A 472 24.75 -10.73 -17.06
C ASP A 472 25.23 -10.40 -15.62
N GLY A 473 25.04 -11.35 -14.68
CA GLY A 473 25.40 -11.18 -13.26
C GLY A 473 24.34 -10.51 -12.40
N VAL A 474 23.21 -10.09 -12.99
CA VAL A 474 22.06 -9.52 -12.31
C VAL A 474 20.99 -10.57 -12.11
N ARG A 475 20.60 -10.81 -10.85
CA ARG A 475 19.66 -11.87 -10.50
C ARG A 475 18.24 -11.37 -10.30
N THR A 476 17.30 -11.95 -11.04
CA THR A 476 15.86 -11.86 -10.78
C THR A 476 15.32 -13.17 -10.18
N THR A 477 14.25 -13.10 -9.39
CA THR A 477 13.69 -14.27 -8.69
C THR A 477 12.19 -14.32 -8.86
N THR A 478 11.69 -15.49 -9.26
CA THR A 478 10.26 -15.70 -9.49
C THR A 478 9.79 -17.06 -8.98
N ARG A 479 8.48 -17.19 -8.83
CA ARG A 479 7.81 -18.45 -8.49
C ARG A 479 7.17 -19.03 -9.74
N LEU A 480 7.27 -20.36 -9.83
CA LEU A 480 6.73 -21.15 -10.94
C LEU A 480 5.20 -21.16 -10.83
N THR A 481 4.51 -20.50 -11.75
CA THR A 481 3.06 -20.52 -11.93
C THR A 481 2.68 -21.79 -12.70
N ALA A 482 1.88 -22.64 -12.07
CA ALA A 482 1.29 -23.83 -12.69
C ALA A 482 -0.16 -23.52 -13.08
N ALA A 483 -0.35 -23.07 -14.32
CA ALA A 483 -1.63 -22.59 -14.82
C ALA A 483 -2.53 -23.71 -15.38
N GLU A 484 -1.97 -24.87 -15.72
CA GLU A 484 -2.72 -25.98 -16.29
C GLU A 484 -3.18 -26.98 -15.22
N PRO A 485 -4.50 -27.21 -15.07
CA PRO A 485 -5.02 -28.26 -14.20
C PRO A 485 -4.45 -29.63 -14.61
N GLY A 486 -3.93 -30.39 -13.63
CA GLY A 486 -3.44 -31.75 -13.87
C GLY A 486 -2.01 -31.84 -14.40
N LEU A 487 -1.36 -30.73 -14.78
CA LEU A 487 0.05 -30.71 -15.21
C LEU A 487 0.98 -31.33 -14.17
N ILE A 488 0.66 -31.16 -12.88
CA ILE A 488 1.51 -31.57 -11.78
C ILE A 488 0.85 -32.70 -11.00
N ALA A 489 1.43 -33.90 -11.12
CA ALA A 489 0.99 -35.11 -10.43
C ALA A 489 2.19 -35.94 -9.96
N GLY A 490 1.95 -36.85 -9.02
CA GLY A 490 2.96 -37.80 -8.53
C GLY A 490 3.38 -37.60 -7.08
N ARG A 491 4.30 -38.45 -6.58
CA ARG A 491 4.76 -38.44 -5.19
C ARG A 491 6.20 -38.91 -5.09
N SER A 492 7.10 -38.07 -4.58
CA SER A 492 8.53 -38.38 -4.51
C SER A 492 8.93 -38.87 -3.11
N PRO A 493 9.75 -39.94 -3.01
CA PRO A 493 10.26 -40.40 -1.73
C PRO A 493 11.19 -39.36 -1.10
N LEU A 494 11.16 -39.28 0.23
CA LEU A 494 11.90 -38.29 0.99
C LEU A 494 12.39 -38.88 2.32
N ARG A 495 13.52 -38.38 2.83
CA ARG A 495 14.00 -38.69 4.18
C ARG A 495 14.17 -37.42 5.02
N PRO A 496 13.21 -37.06 5.90
CA PRO A 496 13.37 -35.95 6.84
C PRO A 496 14.48 -36.24 7.87
N ARG A 497 15.06 -35.18 8.43
CA ARG A 497 16.18 -35.28 9.38
C ARG A 497 15.79 -35.86 10.74
N LEU A 498 14.61 -35.50 11.26
CA LEU A 498 14.22 -35.86 12.62
C LEU A 498 13.70 -37.29 12.71
N THR A 499 12.82 -37.72 11.79
CA THR A 499 12.36 -39.11 11.68
C THR A 499 11.44 -39.30 10.45
N ARG A 500 11.41 -40.52 9.91
CA ARG A 500 10.42 -40.95 8.89
C ARG A 500 8.99 -40.99 9.43
N LEU A 501 8.81 -40.97 10.76
CA LEU A 501 7.49 -41.01 11.39
C LEU A 501 6.67 -39.72 11.15
N VAL A 502 7.32 -38.62 10.75
CA VAL A 502 6.68 -37.32 10.57
C VAL A 502 6.30 -37.07 9.10
N ALA A 503 7.11 -37.54 8.15
CA ALA A 503 6.87 -37.48 6.71
C ALA A 503 7.79 -38.48 5.99
N ASP A 504 7.33 -39.06 4.88
CA ASP A 504 8.12 -40.00 4.08
C ASP A 504 8.10 -39.66 2.58
N ARG A 505 7.27 -38.70 2.16
CA ARG A 505 7.10 -38.29 0.77
C ARG A 505 6.82 -36.81 0.60
N PHE A 506 7.22 -36.30 -0.55
CA PHE A 506 6.79 -35.03 -1.10
C PHE A 506 5.65 -35.24 -2.09
N GLU A 507 4.60 -34.45 -1.95
CA GLU A 507 3.52 -34.34 -2.91
C GLU A 507 3.52 -32.91 -3.48
N PRO A 508 3.64 -32.74 -4.80
CA PRO A 508 3.52 -31.42 -5.39
C PRO A 508 2.07 -30.93 -5.27
N VAL A 509 1.91 -29.64 -5.00
CA VAL A 509 0.63 -28.98 -4.82
C VAL A 509 0.68 -27.59 -5.44
N VAL A 510 -0.42 -27.18 -6.07
CA VAL A 510 -0.58 -25.80 -6.53
C VAL A 510 -1.16 -24.99 -5.37
N SER A 511 -0.49 -23.88 -5.03
CA SER A 511 -0.98 -22.97 -4.01
C SER A 511 -2.23 -22.23 -4.47
N THR A 512 -2.96 -21.59 -3.56
CA THR A 512 -4.12 -20.74 -3.89
C THR A 512 -3.78 -19.53 -4.76
N ARG A 513 -2.49 -19.27 -5.02
CA ARG A 513 -2.00 -18.21 -5.93
C ARG A 513 -1.41 -18.77 -7.22
N GLY A 514 -1.65 -20.05 -7.52
CA GLY A 514 -1.16 -20.68 -8.74
C GLY A 514 0.29 -21.19 -8.70
N HIS A 515 1.03 -20.98 -7.61
CA HIS A 515 2.45 -21.39 -7.55
C HIS A 515 2.65 -22.86 -7.19
N LEU A 516 3.62 -23.51 -7.85
CA LEU A 516 4.12 -24.83 -7.47
C LEU A 516 4.72 -24.80 -6.06
N SER A 517 4.31 -25.74 -5.24
CA SER A 517 4.86 -26.01 -3.92
C SER A 517 4.89 -27.51 -3.68
N TYR A 518 5.66 -27.95 -2.70
CA TYR A 518 5.68 -29.33 -2.24
C TYR A 518 5.19 -29.41 -0.80
N ARG A 519 4.25 -30.31 -0.55
CA ARG A 519 3.75 -30.61 0.79
C ARG A 519 4.38 -31.90 1.29
N LEU A 520 4.80 -31.88 2.55
CA LEU A 520 5.17 -33.09 3.27
C LEU A 520 3.92 -33.87 3.65
N VAL A 521 3.88 -35.13 3.22
CA VAL A 521 2.77 -36.04 3.54
C VAL A 521 3.31 -37.16 4.45
N PRO A 522 2.67 -37.42 5.60
CA PRO A 522 3.03 -38.54 6.46
C PRO A 522 2.47 -39.88 5.96
N ASP A 523 3.08 -40.97 6.44
CA ASP A 523 2.46 -42.29 6.45
C ASP A 523 1.31 -42.29 7.49
N LYS A 524 0.14 -42.85 7.10
CA LYS A 524 -1.11 -42.79 7.88
C LYS A 524 -0.95 -43.38 9.29
N ARG A 525 -0.13 -44.42 9.47
CA ARG A 525 0.09 -45.09 10.77
C ARG A 525 0.99 -44.26 11.70
N ALA A 526 2.01 -43.61 11.16
CA ALA A 526 2.96 -42.83 11.94
C ALA A 526 2.40 -41.45 12.37
N ASN A 527 1.54 -40.86 11.53
CA ASN A 527 0.88 -39.58 11.82
C ASN A 527 0.03 -39.64 13.11
N ALA A 528 -0.66 -40.75 13.36
CA ALA A 528 -1.45 -40.95 14.59
C ALA A 528 -0.58 -40.94 15.86
N LEU A 529 0.65 -41.44 15.77
CA LEU A 529 1.60 -41.53 16.89
C LEU A 529 2.27 -40.18 17.17
N VAL A 530 2.65 -39.44 16.10
CA VAL A 530 3.22 -38.09 16.19
C VAL A 530 2.17 -37.07 16.67
N GLN A 531 0.91 -37.15 16.20
CA GLN A 531 -0.19 -36.32 16.68
C GLN A 531 -0.41 -36.51 18.19
N ARG A 532 -0.37 -37.75 18.69
CA ARG A 532 -0.45 -38.05 20.15
C ARG A 532 0.74 -37.51 20.93
N GLY A 533 1.96 -37.58 20.40
CA GLY A 533 3.17 -37.06 21.06
C GLY A 533 3.27 -35.52 21.08
N VAL A 534 2.88 -34.86 19.98
CA VAL A 534 2.90 -33.40 19.84
C VAL A 534 1.77 -32.73 20.65
N HIS A 535 0.66 -33.44 20.87
CA HIS A 535 -0.44 -33.03 21.76
C HIS A 535 -0.28 -33.56 23.20
N GLY A 536 0.75 -34.35 23.48
CA GLY A 536 1.10 -34.83 24.82
C GLY A 536 1.84 -33.77 25.67
N ARG A 537 1.98 -34.04 26.98
CA ARG A 537 2.62 -33.13 27.96
C ARG A 537 4.04 -32.68 27.55
N THR A 538 4.83 -33.58 26.96
CA THR A 538 6.23 -33.32 26.55
C THR A 538 6.32 -32.37 25.35
N GLY A 539 5.46 -32.52 24.34
CA GLY A 539 5.36 -31.61 23.19
C GLY A 539 4.87 -30.21 23.58
N ALA A 540 3.98 -30.12 24.58
CA ALA A 540 3.54 -28.85 25.16
C ALA A 540 4.67 -28.12 25.92
N LEU A 541 5.51 -28.85 26.67
CA LEU A 541 6.65 -28.32 27.42
C LEU A 541 7.76 -27.80 26.49
N ALA A 542 8.12 -28.53 25.43
CA ALA A 542 9.12 -28.06 24.45
C ALA A 542 8.65 -26.81 23.68
N LYS A 543 7.37 -26.77 23.30
CA LYS A 543 6.75 -25.56 22.71
C LYS A 543 6.73 -24.40 23.72
N SER A 544 6.50 -24.67 25.01
CA SER A 544 6.52 -23.66 26.06
C SER A 544 7.92 -23.10 26.31
N GLY A 545 8.95 -23.95 26.43
CA GLY A 545 10.34 -23.55 26.61
C GLY A 545 10.88 -22.72 25.45
N TYR A 546 10.62 -23.14 24.21
CA TYR A 546 10.96 -22.36 23.02
C TYR A 546 10.22 -21.02 22.96
N ARG A 547 8.93 -20.98 23.32
CA ARG A 547 8.14 -19.72 23.42
C ARG A 547 8.70 -18.80 24.50
N LYS A 548 9.12 -19.33 25.65
CA LYS A 548 9.67 -18.58 26.78
C LYS A 548 11.05 -18.01 26.44
N ALA A 549 11.93 -18.80 25.82
CA ALA A 549 13.22 -18.33 25.30
C ALA A 549 13.04 -17.26 24.19
N ARG A 550 12.04 -17.43 23.32
CA ARG A 550 11.70 -16.43 22.29
C ARG A 550 11.10 -15.15 22.90
N SER A 551 10.27 -15.28 23.94
CA SER A 551 9.73 -14.15 24.70
C SER A 551 10.88 -13.37 25.33
N LEU A 552 11.75 -14.05 26.09
CA LEU A 552 12.92 -13.44 26.73
C LEU A 552 13.83 -12.71 25.73
N ARG A 553 14.11 -13.31 24.57
CA ARG A 553 14.92 -12.65 23.52
C ARG A 553 14.18 -11.47 22.87
N LYS A 554 12.87 -11.56 22.68
CA LYS A 554 12.02 -10.48 22.16
C LYS A 554 11.91 -9.33 23.16
N ASP A 555 11.88 -9.64 24.45
CA ASP A 555 11.80 -8.67 25.55
C ASP A 555 13.12 -7.92 25.71
N LEU A 556 14.27 -8.63 25.64
CA LEU A 556 15.62 -8.02 25.70
C LEU A 556 15.97 -7.16 24.48
N THR A 557 15.36 -7.42 23.32
CA THR A 557 15.57 -6.63 22.09
C THR A 557 14.44 -5.63 21.81
N SER A 558 13.47 -5.53 22.73
CA SER A 558 12.34 -4.60 22.63
C SER A 558 12.81 -3.14 22.74
N GLY A 559 12.06 -2.22 22.10
CA GLY A 559 12.32 -0.78 22.19
C GLY A 559 12.44 -0.26 23.63
N PRO A 560 11.52 -0.59 24.55
CA PRO A 560 11.62 -0.18 25.94
C PRO A 560 12.87 -0.69 26.66
N ALA A 561 13.27 -1.95 26.43
CA ALA A 561 14.48 -2.51 27.04
C ALA A 561 15.76 -1.82 26.55
N LYS A 562 15.84 -1.53 25.25
CA LYS A 562 16.95 -0.76 24.66
C LYS A 562 17.05 0.65 25.23
N ILE A 563 15.92 1.32 25.43
CA ILE A 563 15.87 2.67 26.04
C ILE A 563 16.32 2.61 27.50
N ARG A 564 15.86 1.63 28.29
CA ARG A 564 16.37 1.44 29.66
C ARG A 564 17.88 1.22 29.67
N LEU A 565 18.39 0.35 28.81
CA LEU A 565 19.83 0.09 28.71
C LEU A 565 20.64 1.34 28.35
N TYR A 566 20.11 2.21 27.48
CA TYR A 566 20.71 3.52 27.19
C TYR A 566 20.87 4.33 28.49
N HIS A 567 19.78 4.57 29.22
CA HIS A 567 19.78 5.44 30.40
C HIS A 567 20.50 4.83 31.61
N GLU A 568 20.33 3.53 31.87
CA GLU A 568 20.82 2.86 33.08
C GLU A 568 22.27 2.37 32.94
N VAL A 569 22.74 2.10 31.72
CA VAL A 569 24.07 1.52 31.48
C VAL A 569 24.92 2.42 30.60
N PHE A 570 24.52 2.68 29.34
CA PHE A 570 25.40 3.36 28.40
C PHE A 570 25.67 4.82 28.78
N SER A 571 24.67 5.55 29.27
CA SER A 571 24.82 6.95 29.70
C SER A 571 25.68 7.10 30.97
N ARG A 572 25.92 6.01 31.72
CA ARG A 572 26.82 6.01 32.89
C ARG A 572 28.28 5.74 32.52
N LEU A 573 28.56 5.27 31.30
CA LEU A 573 29.94 5.10 30.82
C LEU A 573 30.59 6.46 30.57
N PRO A 574 31.92 6.59 30.64
CA PRO A 574 32.60 7.84 30.30
C PRO A 574 32.34 8.26 28.84
N VAL A 575 32.14 9.57 28.63
CA VAL A 575 32.15 10.20 27.30
C VAL A 575 33.51 9.93 26.65
N ARG A 576 33.51 9.57 25.37
CA ARG A 576 34.72 9.40 24.57
C ARG A 576 35.09 10.73 23.94
N ARG A 577 36.30 11.21 24.25
CA ARG A 577 36.86 12.39 23.59
C ARG A 577 37.02 12.13 22.09
N ARG A 578 36.81 13.17 21.28
CA ARG A 578 36.90 13.17 19.81
C ARG A 578 35.92 12.23 19.10
N LEU A 579 34.86 11.77 19.79
CA LEU A 579 33.81 10.96 19.18
C LEU A 579 32.66 11.85 18.70
N VAL A 580 32.42 11.84 17.39
CA VAL A 580 31.35 12.60 16.74
C VAL A 580 30.34 11.63 16.11
N VAL A 581 29.07 11.80 16.44
CA VAL A 581 27.98 11.04 15.81
C VAL A 581 27.24 11.95 14.84
N PHE A 582 27.26 11.55 13.57
CA PHE A 582 26.58 12.22 12.46
C PHE A 582 25.32 11.47 12.06
N GLU A 583 24.29 12.23 11.73
CA GLU A 583 23.05 11.71 11.16
C GLU A 583 22.41 12.74 10.22
N SER A 584 21.98 12.28 9.04
CA SER A 584 21.26 13.13 8.08
C SER A 584 19.92 12.47 7.72
N HIS A 585 18.84 13.26 7.77
CA HIS A 585 17.46 12.86 7.54
C HIS A 585 17.07 11.55 8.25
N LEU A 586 17.32 11.49 9.56
CA LEU A 586 17.03 10.32 10.41
C LEU A 586 17.81 9.06 9.99
N GLY A 587 19.02 9.25 9.43
CA GLY A 587 19.91 8.19 8.97
C GLY A 587 19.51 7.59 7.62
N ARG A 588 18.72 8.30 6.82
CA ARG A 588 18.29 7.79 5.51
C ARG A 588 19.31 8.02 4.40
N GLN A 589 20.24 8.96 4.60
CA GLN A 589 21.18 9.38 3.57
C GLN A 589 22.47 9.93 4.19
N TYR A 590 23.55 9.87 3.41
CA TYR A 590 24.78 10.62 3.63
C TYR A 590 24.72 11.88 2.76
N SER A 591 24.29 13.00 3.33
CA SER A 591 24.04 14.25 2.60
C SER A 591 23.94 15.43 3.56
N ASP A 592 23.66 16.61 2.98
CA ASP A 592 23.25 17.82 3.72
C ASP A 592 24.37 18.39 4.60
N SER A 593 24.03 19.32 5.50
CA SER A 593 25.01 20.02 6.32
C SER A 593 25.86 19.10 7.22
N PRO A 594 25.34 17.99 7.79
CA PRO A 594 26.17 17.03 8.50
C PRO A 594 27.25 16.39 7.63
N ARG A 595 26.99 16.12 6.34
CA ARG A 595 27.98 15.60 5.39
C ARG A 595 29.07 16.63 5.12
N ALA A 596 28.69 17.87 4.80
CA ALA A 596 29.63 18.95 4.52
C ALA A 596 30.57 19.21 5.71
N LEU A 597 30.05 19.17 6.94
CA LEU A 597 30.88 19.28 8.15
C LEU A 597 31.84 18.11 8.30
N TYR A 598 31.37 16.87 8.08
CA TYR A 598 32.23 15.69 8.13
C TYR A 598 33.38 15.76 7.11
N GLU A 599 33.05 16.10 5.86
CA GLU A 599 34.03 16.22 4.78
C GLU A 599 35.03 17.35 5.05
N GLU A 600 34.59 18.49 5.57
CA GLU A 600 35.47 19.60 5.95
C GLU A 600 36.41 19.23 7.10
N MET A 601 35.92 18.55 8.14
CA MET A 601 36.76 18.05 9.24
C MET A 601 37.83 17.08 8.73
N ARG A 602 37.49 16.23 7.75
CA ARG A 602 38.46 15.34 7.10
C ARG A 602 39.46 16.11 6.24
N ARG A 603 39.00 17.07 5.45
CA ARG A 603 39.83 17.91 4.58
C ARG A 603 40.89 18.68 5.37
N GLN A 604 40.55 19.15 6.58
CA GLN A 604 41.48 19.84 7.48
C GLN A 604 42.40 18.89 8.29
N GLY A 605 42.32 17.57 8.08
CA GLY A 605 43.21 16.59 8.72
C GLY A 605 43.00 16.43 10.23
N LEU A 606 41.78 16.68 10.73
CA LEU A 606 41.47 16.56 12.16
C LEU A 606 41.51 15.10 12.64
N GLU A 607 41.99 14.88 13.86
CA GLU A 607 42.00 13.56 14.48
C GLU A 607 40.72 13.31 15.29
N PHE A 608 39.79 12.50 14.76
CA PHE A 608 38.52 12.17 15.42
C PHE A 608 37.94 10.81 15.01
N ASP A 609 37.12 10.24 15.91
CA ASP A 609 36.32 9.05 15.70
C ASP A 609 34.96 9.44 15.12
N ALA A 610 34.68 9.05 13.88
CA ALA A 610 33.42 9.32 13.21
C ALA A 610 32.46 8.12 13.29
N VAL A 611 31.23 8.37 13.73
CA VAL A 611 30.13 7.40 13.66
C VAL A 611 29.00 7.98 12.82
N TRP A 612 28.58 7.25 11.79
CA TRP A 612 27.42 7.60 10.97
C TRP A 612 26.25 6.65 11.24
N SER A 613 25.07 7.21 11.49
CA SER A 613 23.83 6.47 11.69
C SER A 613 23.11 6.23 10.36
N TYR A 614 22.71 4.98 10.09
CA TYR A 614 21.90 4.62 8.91
C TYR A 614 20.62 3.84 9.29
N ALA A 615 19.51 4.04 8.58
CA ALA A 615 18.23 3.38 8.84
C ALA A 615 17.84 2.33 7.79
N GLY A 616 18.38 2.46 6.57
CA GLY A 616 18.11 1.58 5.43
C GLY A 616 19.35 0.76 5.05
N ARG A 617 19.74 0.85 3.78
CA ARG A 617 21.03 0.36 3.30
C ARG A 617 22.08 1.47 3.47
N PRO A 618 23.34 1.13 3.84
CA PRO A 618 24.40 2.11 3.99
C PRO A 618 25.05 2.51 2.64
N ASP A 619 24.34 2.37 1.53
CA ASP A 619 24.90 2.66 0.20
C ASP A 619 25.23 4.17 0.10
N GLY A 620 26.45 4.51 -0.35
CA GLY A 620 26.93 5.90 -0.47
C GLY A 620 27.45 6.54 0.83
N PHE A 621 27.46 5.83 1.95
CA PHE A 621 28.11 6.30 3.18
C PHE A 621 29.64 6.13 3.11
N PRO A 622 30.41 6.94 3.84
CA PRO A 622 31.87 6.90 3.81
C PRO A 622 32.42 5.61 4.44
N ASP A 623 33.40 5.00 3.77
CA ASP A 623 34.06 3.76 4.23
C ASP A 623 35.01 3.99 5.42
N ASP A 624 35.48 5.23 5.61
CA ASP A 624 36.41 5.61 6.67
C ASP A 624 35.70 5.99 7.99
N ALA A 625 34.38 5.85 8.07
CA ALA A 625 33.58 6.07 9.28
C ALA A 625 32.96 4.76 9.81
N THR A 626 32.71 4.72 11.12
CA THR A 626 31.98 3.59 11.72
C THR A 626 30.49 3.72 11.45
N LEU A 627 29.93 2.80 10.65
CA LEU A 627 28.51 2.79 10.33
C LEU A 627 27.69 2.01 11.37
N VAL A 628 26.65 2.64 11.93
CA VAL A 628 25.77 2.01 12.92
C VAL A 628 24.31 2.08 12.48
N HIS A 629 23.60 0.95 12.53
CA HIS A 629 22.17 0.93 12.22
C HIS A 629 21.38 1.68 13.31
N ARG A 630 20.53 2.63 12.93
CA ARG A 630 19.67 3.42 13.82
C ARG A 630 18.85 2.50 14.74
N TRP A 631 18.73 2.83 16.02
CA TRP A 631 18.12 1.99 17.08
C TRP A 631 18.78 0.64 17.38
N SER A 632 19.98 0.37 16.85
CA SER A 632 20.81 -0.75 17.29
C SER A 632 21.47 -0.44 18.65
N LEU A 633 21.98 -1.48 19.32
CA LEU A 633 22.77 -1.28 20.55
C LEU A 633 24.05 -0.48 20.29
N PRO A 634 24.83 -0.71 19.21
CA PRO A 634 25.94 0.16 18.81
C PRO A 634 25.54 1.63 18.66
N TYR A 635 24.42 1.91 18.01
CA TYR A 635 23.90 3.28 17.84
C TYR A 635 23.61 3.96 19.18
N LEU A 636 22.89 3.28 20.08
CA LEU A 636 22.58 3.81 21.41
C LEU A 636 23.85 4.02 22.26
N ARG A 637 24.81 3.09 22.17
CA ARG A 637 26.10 3.21 22.85
C ARG A 637 26.94 4.37 22.31
N ALA A 638 26.94 4.59 20.99
CA ALA A 638 27.65 5.70 20.36
C ALA A 638 27.08 7.03 20.84
N LEU A 639 25.76 7.24 20.72
CA LEU A 639 25.11 8.47 21.18
C LEU A 639 25.35 8.76 22.67
N ALA A 640 25.23 7.74 23.54
CA ALA A 640 25.42 7.91 24.99
C ALA A 640 26.84 8.33 25.40
N ARG A 641 27.82 8.10 24.52
CA ARG A 641 29.25 8.33 24.79
C ARG A 641 29.88 9.38 23.88
N ALA A 642 29.15 9.94 22.92
CA ALA A 642 29.68 10.92 21.99
C ALA A 642 29.98 12.24 22.70
N GLU A 643 31.07 12.87 22.29
CA GLU A 643 31.37 14.26 22.68
C GLU A 643 30.54 15.22 21.84
N PHE A 644 30.31 14.90 20.56
CA PHE A 644 29.48 15.70 19.66
C PHE A 644 28.35 14.92 19.01
N TRP A 645 27.17 15.53 18.97
CA TRP A 645 26.02 15.13 18.18
C TRP A 645 25.86 16.15 17.05
N VAL A 646 25.85 15.69 15.79
CA VAL A 646 25.62 16.52 14.61
C VAL A 646 24.47 15.92 13.80
N ASP A 647 23.40 16.70 13.61
CA ASP A 647 22.25 16.24 12.82
C ASP A 647 21.40 17.40 12.29
N ASN A 648 20.49 17.10 11.35
CA ASN A 648 19.65 18.08 10.65
C ASN A 648 18.12 17.96 10.86
N GLN A 649 17.61 16.97 11.62
CA GLN A 649 16.17 16.74 11.84
C GLN A 649 15.77 16.43 13.30
N SER A 650 16.72 16.26 14.20
CA SER A 650 16.66 15.78 15.58
C SER A 650 16.87 14.26 15.79
N TYR A 651 17.75 13.94 16.74
CA TYR A 651 17.87 12.60 17.33
C TYR A 651 16.61 12.19 18.12
N PRO A 652 16.34 10.88 18.29
CA PRO A 652 15.13 10.40 18.94
C PRO A 652 14.81 11.03 20.30
N LEU A 653 13.56 11.43 20.49
CA LEU A 653 13.09 12.15 21.70
C LEU A 653 13.23 11.35 23.00
N LYS A 654 13.22 10.02 22.90
CA LYS A 654 13.29 9.10 24.06
C LYS A 654 14.71 8.99 24.65
N LEU A 655 15.70 9.61 24.01
CA LEU A 655 17.11 9.58 24.41
C LEU A 655 17.49 10.93 25.04
N THR A 656 17.99 10.89 26.26
CA THR A 656 18.44 12.09 26.98
C THR A 656 19.87 12.42 26.56
N LYS A 657 20.11 13.67 26.15
CA LYS A 657 21.45 14.20 25.88
C LYS A 657 22.21 14.37 27.20
N ARG A 658 23.49 14.04 27.24
CA ARG A 658 24.33 14.28 28.41
C ARG A 658 24.81 15.73 28.46
N PRO A 659 25.02 16.31 29.65
CA PRO A 659 25.57 17.67 29.77
C PRO A 659 26.95 17.83 29.11
N ALA A 660 27.77 16.78 29.11
CA ALA A 660 29.12 16.79 28.51
C ALA A 660 29.12 16.52 26.99
N THR A 661 27.95 16.37 26.36
CA THR A 661 27.82 16.22 24.91
C THR A 661 27.34 17.53 24.31
N THR A 662 28.06 18.03 23.31
CA THR A 662 27.69 19.22 22.53
C THR A 662 26.84 18.79 21.33
N TYR A 663 25.68 19.41 21.17
CA TYR A 663 24.73 19.12 20.11
C TYR A 663 24.66 20.30 19.13
N LEU A 664 25.20 20.07 17.93
CA LEU A 664 25.12 20.95 16.78
C LEU A 664 23.92 20.53 15.92
N GLN A 665 22.84 21.30 15.96
CA GLN A 665 21.67 21.12 15.12
C GLN A 665 21.81 21.99 13.87
N THR A 666 21.97 21.36 12.70
CA THR A 666 22.15 22.10 11.45
C THR A 666 20.84 22.54 10.83
N TRP A 667 19.72 21.90 11.21
CA TRP A 667 18.44 22.01 10.50
C TRP A 667 18.59 21.71 8.99
N HIS A 668 17.53 21.91 8.20
CA HIS A 668 17.48 21.44 6.81
C HIS A 668 16.82 22.42 5.83
N GLY A 669 16.72 23.70 6.18
CA GLY A 669 16.17 24.74 5.30
C GLY A 669 15.50 25.90 6.04
N SER A 670 15.53 27.08 5.43
CA SER A 670 14.79 28.25 5.91
C SER A 670 13.28 28.05 5.86
N ALA A 671 12.57 28.71 6.77
CA ALA A 671 11.13 28.56 6.87
C ALA A 671 10.38 29.47 5.89
N LEU A 672 9.74 28.88 4.88
CA LEU A 672 8.59 29.50 4.21
C LEU A 672 7.30 29.21 5.00
N LYS A 673 7.12 27.95 5.42
CA LYS A 673 5.92 27.47 6.13
C LYS A 673 6.07 27.74 7.63
N ARG A 674 4.95 27.90 8.33
CA ARG A 674 4.94 27.91 9.80
C ARG A 674 5.40 26.57 10.36
N MET A 675 6.31 26.61 11.31
CA MET A 675 6.95 25.43 11.91
C MET A 675 6.82 25.45 13.44
N GLY A 676 7.05 24.31 14.09
CA GLY A 676 7.18 24.27 15.55
C GLY A 676 5.92 24.74 16.28
N PHE A 677 6.09 25.60 17.29
CA PHE A 677 4.98 26.11 18.08
C PHE A 677 4.11 27.14 17.34
N ASP A 678 4.50 27.57 16.14
CA ASP A 678 3.64 28.42 15.31
C ASP A 678 2.58 27.63 14.53
N GLU A 679 2.72 26.31 14.45
CA GLU A 679 1.75 25.44 13.78
C GLU A 679 0.41 25.39 14.53
N PRO A 680 -0.74 25.44 13.82
CA PRO A 680 -2.06 25.37 14.45
C PRO A 680 -2.23 24.15 15.37
N GLU A 681 -1.74 22.98 14.96
CA GLU A 681 -1.84 21.75 15.75
C GLU A 681 -1.15 21.89 17.12
N TRP A 682 0.05 22.47 17.16
CA TRP A 682 0.80 22.67 18.40
C TRP A 682 0.17 23.73 19.29
N LYS A 683 -0.41 24.79 18.71
CA LYS A 683 -1.18 25.80 19.46
C LYS A 683 -2.41 25.20 20.16
N LEU A 684 -3.01 24.17 19.57
CA LEU A 684 -4.15 23.44 20.15
C LEU A 684 -3.75 22.40 21.20
N LYS A 685 -2.48 21.98 21.29
CA LYS A 685 -2.01 21.05 22.34
C LYS A 685 -1.96 21.75 23.70
N SER A 686 -2.17 20.97 24.77
CA SER A 686 -2.02 21.43 26.15
C SER A 686 -0.58 21.90 26.45
N ARG A 687 -0.41 22.78 27.44
CA ARG A 687 0.91 23.24 27.89
C ARG A 687 1.85 22.08 28.23
N ALA A 688 1.36 21.07 28.95
CA ALA A 688 2.16 19.89 29.30
C ALA A 688 2.69 19.13 28.07
N ALA A 689 1.91 19.03 27.00
CA ALA A 689 2.36 18.42 25.74
C ALA A 689 3.39 19.30 25.01
N GLN A 690 3.21 20.63 25.03
CA GLN A 690 4.20 21.57 24.52
C GLN A 690 5.51 21.51 25.32
N ASP A 691 5.47 21.35 26.64
CA ASP A 691 6.66 21.26 27.50
C ASP A 691 7.46 19.97 27.25
N VAL A 692 6.80 18.87 26.86
CA VAL A 692 7.48 17.65 26.39
C VAL A 692 8.25 17.92 25.10
N GLN A 693 7.65 18.67 24.17
CA GLN A 693 8.32 19.07 22.93
C GLN A 693 9.45 20.07 23.18
N GLN A 694 9.25 21.05 24.06
CA GLN A 694 10.26 22.05 24.42
C GLN A 694 11.53 21.38 24.95
N ARG A 695 11.39 20.38 25.83
CA ARG A 695 12.53 19.57 26.34
C ARG A 695 13.36 18.90 25.24
N THR A 696 12.80 18.71 24.05
CA THR A 696 13.54 18.19 22.89
C THR A 696 14.45 19.25 22.30
N LEU A 697 13.92 20.46 22.14
CA LEU A 697 14.57 21.61 21.54
C LEU A 697 15.66 22.17 22.48
N ASP A 698 15.41 22.11 23.79
CA ASP A 698 16.37 22.50 24.84
C ASP A 698 17.65 21.63 24.85
N ARG A 699 17.68 20.54 24.08
CA ARG A 699 18.90 19.73 23.90
C ARG A 699 19.90 20.37 22.95
N PHE A 700 19.49 21.32 22.11
CA PHE A 700 20.39 21.95 21.16
C PHE A 700 21.31 22.92 21.90
N ASP A 701 22.63 22.73 21.78
CA ASP A 701 23.60 23.69 22.31
C ASP A 701 23.93 24.77 21.27
N ARG A 702 23.87 24.38 19.99
CA ARG A 702 24.00 25.26 18.84
C ARG A 702 22.98 24.89 17.76
N PHE A 703 22.37 25.91 17.17
CA PHE A 703 21.41 25.81 16.09
C PHE A 703 21.82 26.74 14.95
N LEU A 704 22.07 26.20 13.77
CA LEU A 704 22.52 26.99 12.62
C LEU A 704 21.42 27.90 12.09
N ILE A 705 21.80 29.14 11.79
CA ILE A 705 20.96 30.20 11.25
C ILE A 705 21.67 30.76 10.01
N ARG A 706 20.91 30.94 8.92
CA ARG A 706 21.44 31.49 7.66
C ARG A 706 21.04 32.92 7.36
N SER A 707 20.05 33.46 8.06
CA SER A 707 19.65 34.86 7.94
C SER A 707 18.82 35.32 9.14
N GLU A 708 18.66 36.62 9.29
CA GLU A 708 17.74 37.19 10.29
C GLU A 708 16.27 36.81 10.08
N HIS A 709 15.90 36.36 8.87
CA HIS A 709 14.60 35.72 8.65
C HIS A 709 14.40 34.46 9.49
N ASP A 710 15.40 33.59 9.57
CA ASP A 710 15.33 32.37 10.38
C ASP A 710 15.27 32.68 11.89
N VAL A 711 15.88 33.79 12.32
CA VAL A 711 15.77 34.28 13.70
C VAL A 711 14.31 34.67 14.01
N ARG A 712 13.68 35.46 13.12
CA ARG A 712 12.29 35.91 13.28
C ARG A 712 11.26 34.78 13.14
N THR A 713 11.62 33.70 12.43
CA THR A 713 10.74 32.57 12.13
C THR A 713 11.13 31.31 12.91
N LEU A 714 12.06 30.49 12.41
CA LEU A 714 12.47 29.20 13.00
C LEU A 714 12.87 29.29 14.47
N ALA A 715 13.77 30.22 14.81
CA ALA A 715 14.26 30.35 16.19
C ALA A 715 13.14 30.74 17.15
N ARG A 716 12.33 31.73 16.76
CA ARG A 716 11.12 32.13 17.50
C ARG A 716 10.12 30.98 17.65
N ALA A 717 9.84 30.28 16.56
CA ALA A 717 8.87 29.19 16.49
C ALA A 717 9.27 27.98 17.35
N PHE A 718 10.56 27.73 17.48
CA PHE A 718 11.13 26.72 18.38
C PHE A 718 11.49 27.27 19.77
N ARG A 719 11.21 28.55 20.04
CA ARG A 719 11.52 29.24 21.30
C ARG A 719 13.00 29.09 21.70
N LEU A 720 13.89 29.10 20.72
CA LEU A 720 15.32 28.99 20.93
C LEU A 720 15.84 30.27 21.58
N GLN A 721 16.85 30.13 22.43
CA GLN A 721 17.50 31.26 23.09
C GLN A 721 18.61 31.81 22.20
N GLU A 722 18.85 33.12 22.26
CA GLU A 722 19.87 33.82 21.46
C GLU A 722 21.25 33.14 21.52
N ARG A 723 21.69 32.73 22.71
CA ARG A 723 22.96 32.03 22.91
C ARG A 723 23.09 30.70 22.16
N THR A 724 21.97 30.12 21.71
CA THR A 724 21.91 28.85 20.96
C THR A 724 22.13 29.08 19.48
N LEU A 725 21.84 30.30 18.99
CA LEU A 725 21.86 30.61 17.57
C LEU A 725 23.30 30.74 17.07
N LEU A 726 23.59 30.11 15.93
CA LEU A 726 24.88 30.17 15.27
C LEU A 726 24.69 30.73 13.85
N ARG A 727 25.01 32.01 13.68
CA ARG A 727 24.85 32.77 12.43
C ARG A 727 26.05 32.56 11.51
N VAL A 728 26.00 31.48 10.73
CA VAL A 728 27.13 31.03 9.89
C VAL A 728 26.70 30.56 8.50
N GLY A 729 25.40 30.56 8.19
CA GLY A 729 24.90 29.92 6.97
C GLY A 729 24.78 28.40 7.13
N TYR A 730 24.47 27.71 6.03
CA TYR A 730 24.42 26.25 6.02
C TYR A 730 25.65 25.64 5.33
N PRO A 731 26.36 24.69 5.98
CA PRO A 731 27.47 23.94 5.39
C PRO A 731 27.19 23.36 4.00
N ARG A 732 25.97 22.84 3.76
CA ARG A 732 25.59 22.29 2.44
C ARG A 732 25.56 23.33 1.31
N ASN A 733 25.42 24.61 1.65
CA ASN A 733 25.32 25.72 0.70
C ASN A 733 26.69 26.26 0.30
N ASP A 734 27.77 25.87 0.99
CA ASP A 734 29.12 26.35 0.68
C ASP A 734 29.52 26.01 -0.77
N GLU A 735 29.10 24.83 -1.26
CA GLU A 735 29.34 24.40 -2.64
C GLU A 735 28.62 25.29 -3.66
N LEU A 736 27.40 25.76 -3.36
CA LEU A 736 26.62 26.61 -4.25
C LEU A 736 27.27 28.00 -4.40
N VAL A 737 27.74 28.57 -3.30
CA VAL A 737 28.45 29.86 -3.32
C VAL A 737 29.76 29.73 -4.10
N ARG A 738 30.54 28.66 -3.86
CA ARG A 738 31.77 28.38 -4.63
C ARG A 738 31.50 28.20 -6.12
N ALA A 739 30.43 27.48 -6.48
CA ALA A 739 30.04 27.27 -7.87
C ALA A 739 29.72 28.61 -8.57
N ARG A 740 28.97 29.50 -7.90
CA ARG A 740 28.71 30.85 -8.39
C ARG A 740 30.00 31.66 -8.58
N THR A 741 30.89 31.66 -7.59
CA THR A 741 32.16 32.39 -7.67
C THR A 741 33.02 31.88 -8.83
N ALA A 742 33.09 30.56 -9.03
CA ALA A 742 33.81 29.95 -10.14
C ALA A 742 33.19 30.33 -11.50
N GLU A 743 31.86 30.28 -11.62
CA GLU A 743 31.12 30.71 -12.83
C GLU A 743 31.39 32.19 -13.16
N GLN A 744 31.37 33.07 -12.14
CA GLN A 744 31.67 34.49 -12.31
C GLN A 744 33.11 34.76 -12.73
N ALA A 745 34.07 33.99 -12.21
CA ALA A 745 35.49 34.14 -12.55
C ALA A 745 35.82 33.56 -13.93
N GLY A 746 35.20 32.44 -14.32
CA GLY A 746 35.45 31.75 -15.59
C GLY A 746 34.59 32.22 -16.76
N GLY A 747 33.48 32.93 -16.50
CA GLY A 747 32.53 33.38 -17.52
C GLY A 747 31.69 32.27 -18.17
N ALA A 748 31.82 31.03 -17.68
CA ALA A 748 31.11 29.86 -18.18
C ALA A 748 30.78 28.90 -17.02
N ARG A 749 29.72 28.11 -17.20
CA ARG A 749 29.33 27.05 -16.27
C ARG A 749 30.09 25.77 -16.59
N GLU A 750 30.84 25.26 -15.63
CA GLU A 750 31.42 23.92 -15.76
C GLU A 750 30.35 22.85 -15.57
N ARG A 751 30.24 21.94 -16.55
CA ARG A 751 29.43 20.74 -16.41
C ARG A 751 30.17 19.75 -15.51
N GLY A 752 29.66 19.54 -14.31
CA GLY A 752 30.22 18.56 -13.37
C GLY A 752 30.03 17.11 -13.86
N PRO A 753 30.71 16.13 -13.23
CA PRO A 753 30.63 14.71 -13.61
C PRO A 753 29.20 14.13 -13.58
N LEU A 754 28.30 14.77 -12.82
CA LEU A 754 26.89 14.39 -12.76
C LEU A 754 26.16 14.57 -14.10
N ALA A 755 26.55 15.53 -14.95
CA ALA A 755 25.93 15.71 -16.27
C ALA A 755 26.18 14.47 -17.16
N ALA A 756 27.42 13.98 -17.16
CA ALA A 756 27.81 12.78 -17.88
C ALA A 756 27.17 11.52 -17.29
N GLU A 757 27.10 11.41 -15.95
CA GLU A 757 26.38 10.33 -15.25
C GLU A 757 24.91 10.24 -15.69
N LEU A 758 24.26 11.39 -15.88
CA LEU A 758 22.86 11.49 -16.31
C LEU A 758 22.67 11.42 -17.83
N GLY A 759 23.75 11.33 -18.62
CA GLY A 759 23.68 11.26 -20.09
C GLY A 759 23.15 12.54 -20.74
N ILE A 760 23.36 13.70 -20.12
CA ILE A 760 22.86 14.99 -20.61
C ILE A 760 23.77 15.49 -21.73
N PRO A 761 23.25 15.80 -22.94
CA PRO A 761 24.06 16.36 -24.03
C PRO A 761 24.65 17.74 -23.68
N GLU A 762 25.87 18.01 -24.16
CA GLU A 762 26.61 19.24 -23.82
C GLU A 762 25.92 20.52 -24.31
N ASP A 763 25.16 20.44 -25.42
CA ASP A 763 24.44 21.55 -26.05
C ASP A 763 23.13 21.91 -25.35
N LYS A 764 22.65 21.08 -24.41
CA LYS A 764 21.36 21.28 -23.74
C LYS A 764 21.52 22.08 -22.46
N GLN A 765 20.55 22.94 -22.17
CA GLN A 765 20.40 23.54 -20.85
C GLN A 765 19.58 22.63 -19.93
N ILE A 766 19.82 22.71 -18.63
CA ILE A 766 19.25 21.80 -17.63
C ILE A 766 18.24 22.56 -16.78
N LEU A 767 16.98 22.15 -16.82
CA LEU A 767 15.97 22.64 -15.90
C LEU A 767 15.75 21.63 -14.78
N LEU A 768 15.66 22.08 -13.54
CA LEU A 768 15.32 21.23 -12.40
C LEU A 768 13.90 21.54 -11.93
N TYR A 769 13.00 20.57 -11.99
CA TYR A 769 11.69 20.66 -11.35
C TYR A 769 11.71 20.00 -9.97
N ALA A 770 11.57 20.81 -8.91
CA ALA A 770 11.65 20.36 -7.52
C ALA A 770 10.46 20.87 -6.67
N PRO A 771 9.25 20.32 -6.87
CA PRO A 771 8.04 20.75 -6.18
C PRO A 771 8.00 20.26 -4.72
N THR A 772 7.17 20.92 -3.93
CA THR A 772 6.94 20.55 -2.53
C THR A 772 6.10 19.29 -2.43
N PHE A 773 6.33 18.48 -1.39
CA PHE A 773 5.53 17.28 -1.14
C PHE A 773 4.07 17.61 -0.81
N ARG A 774 3.13 16.89 -1.43
CA ARG A 774 1.68 16.95 -1.14
C ARG A 774 1.24 15.68 -0.41
N ASN A 775 0.63 15.83 0.76
CA ASN A 775 0.17 14.69 1.57
C ASN A 775 -1.33 14.45 1.36
N ARG A 776 -1.71 13.79 0.27
CA ARG A 776 -3.10 13.40 -0.01
C ARG A 776 -3.56 12.11 0.70
N GLY A 777 -2.92 11.71 1.81
CA GLY A 777 -3.28 10.56 2.66
C GLY A 777 -3.04 9.16 2.04
N GLY A 778 -2.22 8.31 2.71
CA GLY A 778 -2.03 6.88 2.38
C GLY A 778 -0.76 6.56 1.58
N GLY A 779 0.19 5.84 2.20
CA GLY A 779 1.31 5.13 1.53
C GLY A 779 2.32 5.96 0.72
N GLN A 780 3.31 5.28 0.11
CA GLN A 780 4.07 5.86 -1.02
C GLN A 780 3.09 6.02 -2.18
N LYS A 781 2.93 7.24 -2.71
CA LYS A 781 2.05 7.51 -3.84
C LYS A 781 2.85 7.77 -5.11
N ARG A 782 2.23 7.56 -6.26
CA ARG A 782 2.75 8.03 -7.54
C ARG A 782 2.77 9.55 -7.53
N PHE A 783 3.85 10.15 -8.03
CA PHE A 783 3.89 11.58 -8.32
C PHE A 783 3.38 11.81 -9.74
N GLU A 784 2.26 12.50 -9.85
CA GLU A 784 1.75 13.01 -11.12
C GLU A 784 2.26 14.43 -11.29
N LEU A 785 2.82 14.72 -12.47
CA LEU A 785 3.25 16.07 -12.77
C LEU A 785 2.00 16.93 -13.04
N PRO A 786 1.95 18.17 -12.53
CA PRO A 786 0.82 19.07 -12.72
C PRO A 786 0.79 19.73 -14.12
N PHE A 787 1.50 19.15 -15.09
CA PHE A 787 1.57 19.58 -16.48
C PHE A 787 1.92 18.37 -17.36
N ASP A 788 1.61 18.47 -18.65
CA ASP A 788 1.91 17.44 -19.63
C ASP A 788 3.43 17.36 -19.94
N VAL A 789 4.06 16.28 -19.51
CA VAL A 789 5.50 16.04 -19.73
C VAL A 789 5.85 15.74 -21.18
N GLU A 790 4.94 15.15 -21.94
CA GLU A 790 5.13 14.87 -23.36
C GLU A 790 5.10 16.20 -24.13
N ARG A 791 4.10 17.05 -23.83
CA ARG A 791 4.03 18.41 -24.41
C ARG A 791 5.25 19.26 -24.06
N PHE A 792 5.75 19.18 -22.82
CA PHE A 792 7.02 19.81 -22.45
C PHE A 792 8.18 19.29 -23.31
N ALA A 793 8.32 17.97 -23.42
CA ALA A 793 9.43 17.35 -24.14
C ALA A 793 9.40 17.68 -25.65
N ASP A 794 8.21 17.79 -26.24
CA ASP A 794 8.05 18.15 -27.66
C ASP A 794 8.29 19.64 -27.90
N THR A 795 7.92 20.51 -26.96
CA THR A 795 8.11 21.96 -27.10
C THR A 795 9.55 22.40 -26.80
N PHE A 796 10.20 21.75 -25.82
CA PHE A 796 11.47 22.22 -25.26
C PHE A 796 12.62 21.21 -25.32
N GLY A 797 12.39 19.95 -25.68
CA GLY A 797 13.42 18.90 -25.66
C GLY A 797 14.62 19.17 -26.60
N ASP A 798 14.43 20.02 -27.61
CA ASP A 798 15.52 20.48 -28.47
C ASP A 798 16.47 21.46 -27.78
N ARG A 799 16.06 22.08 -26.68
CA ARG A 799 16.85 23.08 -25.93
C ARG A 799 17.17 22.64 -24.50
N TYR A 800 16.23 21.96 -23.85
CA TYR A 800 16.28 21.66 -22.42
C TYR A 800 16.23 20.16 -22.14
N VAL A 801 16.94 19.76 -21.08
CA VAL A 801 16.68 18.52 -20.34
C VAL A 801 16.03 18.88 -19.00
N LEU A 802 14.88 18.28 -18.71
CA LEU A 802 14.16 18.48 -17.44
C LEU A 802 14.50 17.38 -16.44
N LEU A 803 15.14 17.74 -15.34
CA LEU A 803 15.35 16.88 -14.19
C LEU A 803 14.14 16.98 -13.27
N VAL A 804 13.45 15.86 -13.02
CA VAL A 804 12.31 15.81 -12.10
C VAL A 804 12.77 15.27 -10.75
N ARG A 805 12.65 16.10 -9.72
CA ARG A 805 13.02 15.77 -8.34
C ARG A 805 11.78 15.79 -7.45
N SER A 806 11.07 14.67 -7.42
CA SER A 806 9.95 14.48 -6.49
C SER A 806 10.45 14.15 -5.08
N HIS A 807 9.57 14.29 -4.09
CA HIS A 807 9.87 13.88 -2.72
C HIS A 807 10.12 12.37 -2.64
N TYR A 808 11.06 11.92 -1.80
CA TYR A 808 11.45 10.50 -1.68
C TYR A 808 10.32 9.52 -1.26
N LEU A 809 9.17 10.03 -0.79
CA LEU A 809 7.98 9.22 -0.53
C LEU A 809 7.16 8.94 -1.78
N ASN A 810 7.43 9.67 -2.86
CA ASN A 810 6.81 9.46 -4.14
C ASN A 810 7.73 8.65 -5.06
N HIS A 811 7.14 8.12 -6.12
CA HIS A 811 7.87 7.60 -7.27
C HIS A 811 7.36 8.31 -8.52
N VAL A 812 8.27 8.62 -9.43
CA VAL A 812 7.94 9.22 -10.72
C VAL A 812 7.90 8.11 -11.76
N VAL A 813 6.91 8.16 -12.65
CA VAL A 813 6.83 7.29 -13.82
C VAL A 813 6.77 8.21 -15.03
N LEU A 814 7.84 8.21 -15.83
CA LEU A 814 7.92 9.00 -17.06
C LEU A 814 7.59 8.09 -18.25
N PRO A 815 6.77 8.52 -19.22
CA PRO A 815 6.48 7.73 -20.41
C PRO A 815 7.75 7.52 -21.26
N PRO A 816 7.89 6.38 -21.98
CA PRO A 816 9.03 6.17 -22.87
C PRO A 816 9.25 7.29 -23.90
N SER A 817 8.19 7.98 -24.34
CA SER A 817 8.25 9.11 -25.28
C SER A 817 9.21 10.22 -24.85
N VAL A 818 9.40 10.47 -23.55
CA VAL A 818 10.23 11.58 -23.05
C VAL A 818 11.68 11.20 -22.74
N ARG A 819 12.10 9.96 -23.06
CA ARG A 819 13.44 9.43 -22.76
C ARG A 819 14.54 10.36 -23.32
N GLY A 820 15.51 10.70 -22.47
CA GLY A 820 16.62 11.62 -22.81
C GLY A 820 16.26 13.12 -22.75
N ARG A 821 14.97 13.48 -22.70
CA ARG A 821 14.48 14.86 -22.57
C ARG A 821 14.00 15.19 -21.16
N VAL A 822 13.47 14.19 -20.46
CA VAL A 822 13.04 14.29 -19.05
C VAL A 822 13.66 13.14 -18.26
N ILE A 823 14.27 13.43 -17.11
CA ILE A 823 15.03 12.48 -16.30
C ILE A 823 14.53 12.52 -14.86
N ASP A 824 14.11 11.37 -14.32
CA ASP A 824 13.79 11.24 -12.90
C ASP A 824 15.08 11.19 -12.06
N VAL A 825 15.29 12.20 -11.22
CA VAL A 825 16.41 12.28 -10.28
C VAL A 825 15.93 12.09 -8.82
N SER A 826 14.72 11.56 -8.60
CA SER A 826 14.10 11.33 -7.28
C SER A 826 14.81 10.28 -6.42
N ALA A 827 15.65 9.42 -7.00
CA ALA A 827 16.51 8.51 -6.24
C ALA A 827 17.73 9.20 -5.59
N ARG A 828 18.16 10.36 -6.11
CA ARG A 828 19.40 11.01 -5.68
C ARG A 828 19.21 11.85 -4.43
N HIS A 829 19.61 11.31 -3.28
CA HIS A 829 19.31 11.89 -1.97
C HIS A 829 19.84 13.32 -1.75
N ASP A 830 21.07 13.60 -2.20
CA ASP A 830 21.69 14.91 -2.05
C ASP A 830 21.28 15.84 -3.19
N MET A 831 20.66 16.97 -2.84
CA MET A 831 20.19 17.94 -3.82
C MET A 831 21.27 18.93 -4.24
N THR A 832 22.30 19.18 -3.43
CA THR A 832 23.29 20.22 -3.72
C THR A 832 23.94 20.07 -5.11
N PRO A 833 24.37 18.86 -5.54
CA PRO A 833 24.90 18.69 -6.89
C PRO A 833 23.87 18.90 -8.01
N LEU A 834 22.59 18.59 -7.77
CA LEU A 834 21.51 18.84 -8.73
C LEU A 834 21.24 20.34 -8.88
N LEU A 835 21.26 21.07 -7.76
CA LEU A 835 21.13 22.53 -7.76
C LEU A 835 22.30 23.17 -8.52
N ALA A 836 23.54 22.77 -8.22
CA ALA A 836 24.72 23.29 -8.90
C ALA A 836 24.76 22.95 -10.39
N LEU A 837 24.17 21.83 -10.81
CA LEU A 837 24.09 21.41 -12.21
C LEU A 837 23.03 22.18 -13.02
N ALA A 838 21.92 22.57 -12.40
CA ALA A 838 20.78 23.15 -13.10
C ALA A 838 21.03 24.59 -13.58
N ASP A 839 20.59 24.90 -14.80
CA ASP A 839 20.59 26.23 -15.41
C ASP A 839 19.37 27.06 -14.99
N GLY A 840 18.27 26.39 -14.63
CA GLY A 840 17.06 27.02 -14.08
C GLY A 840 16.31 26.08 -13.13
N LEU A 841 15.62 26.64 -12.14
CA LEU A 841 14.81 25.90 -11.17
C LEU A 841 13.32 26.19 -11.39
N ILE A 842 12.52 25.15 -11.59
CA ILE A 842 11.06 25.19 -11.51
C ILE A 842 10.67 24.64 -10.13
N THR A 843 9.97 25.42 -9.33
CA THR A 843 9.58 25.06 -7.96
C THR A 843 8.22 25.68 -7.62
N ASP A 844 7.73 25.42 -6.42
CA ASP A 844 6.53 26.02 -5.84
C ASP A 844 6.90 26.60 -4.45
N TYR A 845 6.21 26.17 -3.40
CA TYR A 845 6.41 26.55 -1.99
C TYR A 845 7.58 25.84 -1.29
N SER A 846 8.62 25.47 -2.03
CA SER A 846 9.73 24.68 -1.51
C SER A 846 10.82 25.57 -0.93
N SER A 847 11.39 25.18 0.21
CA SER A 847 12.53 25.89 0.81
C SER A 847 13.79 25.82 -0.06
N VAL A 848 13.81 24.96 -1.09
CA VAL A 848 14.94 24.85 -2.04
C VAL A 848 15.21 26.16 -2.77
N MET A 849 14.20 27.03 -2.94
CA MET A 849 14.37 28.35 -3.56
C MET A 849 15.40 29.22 -2.81
N PHE A 850 15.47 29.09 -1.47
CA PHE A 850 16.43 29.85 -0.67
C PHE A 850 17.87 29.40 -0.90
N ASP A 851 18.09 28.11 -1.18
CA ASP A 851 19.42 27.57 -1.46
C ASP A 851 19.81 27.88 -2.92
N TYR A 852 18.91 27.66 -3.87
CA TYR A 852 19.18 27.87 -5.29
C TYR A 852 19.41 29.33 -5.65
N ALA A 853 18.77 30.27 -4.95
CA ALA A 853 19.00 31.70 -5.14
C ALA A 853 20.49 32.09 -4.97
N LEU A 854 21.26 31.34 -4.16
CA LEU A 854 22.70 31.59 -3.96
C LEU A 854 23.52 31.43 -5.24
N LEU A 855 23.02 30.70 -6.24
CA LEU A 855 23.66 30.54 -7.55
C LEU A 855 23.41 31.73 -8.49
N ASP A 856 22.45 32.61 -8.18
CA ASP A 856 22.00 33.71 -9.04
C ASP A 856 21.55 33.24 -10.44
N ARG A 857 20.75 32.16 -10.47
CA ARG A 857 20.19 31.57 -11.68
C ARG A 857 18.67 31.73 -11.75
N PRO A 858 18.06 31.69 -12.95
CA PRO A 858 16.61 31.79 -13.13
C PRO A 858 15.80 30.79 -12.28
N MET A 859 14.71 31.27 -11.70
CA MET A 859 13.75 30.48 -10.94
C MET A 859 12.35 30.73 -11.45
N PHE A 860 11.52 29.70 -11.53
CA PHE A 860 10.14 29.74 -12.00
C PHE A 860 9.23 29.13 -10.92
N PHE A 861 8.19 29.85 -10.51
CA PHE A 861 7.31 29.43 -9.43
C PHE A 861 5.97 28.95 -10.00
N PHE A 862 5.83 27.63 -10.20
CA PHE A 862 4.61 27.01 -10.73
C PHE A 862 3.65 26.65 -9.59
N VAL A 863 2.73 27.56 -9.30
CA VAL A 863 1.80 27.55 -8.16
C VAL A 863 0.37 27.20 -8.59
N HIS A 864 0.23 26.11 -9.34
CA HIS A 864 -1.03 25.60 -9.90
C HIS A 864 -2.13 25.34 -8.85
N ASP A 865 -1.75 25.02 -7.61
CA ASP A 865 -2.65 24.68 -6.51
C ASP A 865 -2.69 25.73 -5.39
N TYR A 866 -2.40 27.01 -5.69
CA TYR A 866 -2.25 28.06 -4.68
C TYR A 866 -3.44 28.20 -3.73
N GLU A 867 -4.66 28.21 -4.25
CA GLU A 867 -5.87 28.39 -3.42
C GLU A 867 -6.07 27.23 -2.45
N GLU A 868 -5.99 25.98 -2.94
CA GLU A 868 -6.07 24.76 -2.12
C GLU A 868 -4.95 24.74 -1.07
N TYR A 869 -3.72 25.05 -1.49
CA TYR A 869 -2.54 24.94 -0.65
C TYR A 869 -2.49 25.96 0.50
N VAL A 870 -2.95 27.19 0.25
CA VAL A 870 -3.02 28.25 1.27
C VAL A 870 -4.10 27.92 2.32
N HIS A 871 -5.19 27.29 1.92
CA HIS A 871 -6.31 26.95 2.81
C HIS A 871 -6.11 25.63 3.58
N GLU A 872 -5.38 24.65 3.03
CA GLU A 872 -5.12 23.35 3.67
C GLU A 872 -3.80 23.30 4.48
N GLY A 873 -2.91 24.27 4.30
CA GLY A 873 -1.57 24.28 4.88
C GLY A 873 -1.47 24.82 6.32
N ARG A 874 -0.26 24.71 6.89
CA ARG A 874 0.12 25.33 8.19
C ARG A 874 0.20 26.87 8.15
N GLY A 875 -0.05 27.48 6.98
CA GLY A 875 0.23 28.88 6.66
C GLY A 875 1.71 29.13 6.32
N THR A 876 2.00 30.25 5.66
CA THR A 876 3.37 30.73 5.38
C THR A 876 3.75 31.92 6.27
N TYR A 877 5.05 32.23 6.35
CA TYR A 877 5.59 33.40 7.06
C TYR A 877 5.56 34.68 6.21
N PHE A 878 5.52 34.56 4.88
CA PHE A 878 5.32 35.64 3.93
C PHE A 878 4.56 35.15 2.70
N ASP A 879 4.04 36.09 1.90
CA ASP A 879 3.39 35.77 0.62
C ASP A 879 4.44 35.51 -0.47
N LEU A 880 4.48 34.29 -0.98
CA LEU A 880 5.42 33.91 -2.03
C LEU A 880 5.14 34.63 -3.34
N VAL A 881 3.87 34.90 -3.67
CA VAL A 881 3.47 35.55 -4.93
C VAL A 881 4.05 36.97 -5.00
N GLU A 882 4.06 37.69 -3.88
CA GLU A 882 4.62 39.04 -3.80
C GLU A 882 6.15 39.05 -3.80
N ARG A 883 6.76 38.04 -3.17
CA ARG A 883 8.19 38.04 -2.83
C ARG A 883 9.06 37.13 -3.69
N ALA A 884 8.48 36.43 -4.66
CA ALA A 884 9.19 35.50 -5.51
C ALA A 884 10.34 36.16 -6.28
N PRO A 885 11.55 35.57 -6.25
CA PRO A 885 12.71 36.04 -7.01
C PRO A 885 12.69 35.60 -8.49
N GLY A 886 11.50 35.41 -9.06
CA GLY A 886 11.25 34.88 -10.40
C GLY A 886 9.78 35.02 -10.80
N PRO A 887 9.40 34.70 -12.06
CA PRO A 887 8.01 34.68 -12.47
C PRO A 887 7.18 33.65 -11.67
N VAL A 888 5.96 34.04 -11.34
CA VAL A 888 4.96 33.22 -10.66
C VAL A 888 3.86 32.91 -11.67
N VAL A 889 3.63 31.62 -11.92
CA VAL A 889 2.72 31.12 -12.96
C VAL A 889 1.78 30.07 -12.36
N ARG A 890 0.54 30.02 -12.85
CA ARG A 890 -0.52 29.14 -12.34
C ARG A 890 -0.95 28.08 -13.34
N THR A 891 -0.72 28.30 -14.63
CA THR A 891 -1.10 27.35 -15.69
C THR A 891 0.12 26.82 -16.44
N GLU A 892 -0.05 25.67 -17.07
CA GLU A 892 0.98 25.08 -17.93
C GLU A 892 1.37 26.03 -19.08
N ASP A 893 0.38 26.72 -19.68
CA ASP A 893 0.63 27.66 -20.78
C ASP A 893 1.47 28.85 -20.33
N GLU A 894 1.18 29.42 -19.15
CA GLU A 894 2.01 30.47 -18.55
C GLU A 894 3.43 29.98 -18.27
N LEU A 895 3.57 28.73 -17.77
CA LEU A 895 4.87 28.10 -17.54
C LEU A 895 5.65 27.96 -18.86
N HIS A 896 5.02 27.50 -19.94
CA HIS A 896 5.67 27.34 -21.24
C HIS A 896 6.11 28.70 -21.82
N VAL A 897 5.30 29.75 -21.67
CA VAL A 897 5.68 31.10 -22.10
C VAL A 897 6.97 31.56 -21.41
N VAL A 898 7.06 31.44 -20.08
CA VAL A 898 8.25 31.91 -19.34
C VAL A 898 9.49 31.04 -19.59
N LEU A 899 9.31 29.75 -19.85
CA LEU A 899 10.41 28.85 -20.22
C LEU A 899 10.92 29.09 -21.65
N GLY A 900 10.13 29.75 -22.50
CA GLY A 900 10.51 30.14 -23.86
C GLY A 900 11.75 31.03 -23.93
N SER A 901 11.99 31.86 -22.90
CA SER A 901 13.07 32.86 -22.86
C SER A 901 13.88 32.88 -21.54
N LEU A 902 14.58 31.78 -21.23
CA LEU A 902 15.35 31.61 -19.98
C LEU A 902 16.33 32.77 -19.69
N GLU A 903 17.08 33.23 -20.69
CA GLU A 903 18.05 34.33 -20.56
C GLU A 903 17.38 35.67 -20.26
N GLU A 904 16.28 35.97 -20.95
CA GLU A 904 15.49 37.17 -20.71
C GLU A 904 14.93 37.20 -19.29
N GLN A 905 14.37 36.07 -18.82
CA GLN A 905 13.90 35.96 -17.43
C GLN A 905 15.05 36.08 -16.43
N SER A 906 16.24 35.57 -16.76
CA SER A 906 17.45 35.73 -15.94
C SER A 906 17.76 37.19 -15.69
N VAL A 907 17.84 37.99 -16.76
CA VAL A 907 18.17 39.42 -16.69
C VAL A 907 17.06 40.20 -15.98
N LYS A 908 15.80 39.97 -16.36
CA LYS A 908 14.63 40.66 -15.81
C LYS A 908 14.51 40.52 -14.28
N TYR A 909 14.81 39.35 -13.74
CA TYR A 909 14.65 39.04 -12.31
C TYR A 909 15.94 39.12 -11.50
N ALA A 910 17.08 39.50 -12.10
CA ALA A 910 18.36 39.60 -11.37
C ALA A 910 18.30 40.50 -10.13
N PRO A 911 17.71 41.72 -10.18
CA PRO A 911 17.61 42.58 -8.98
C PRO A 911 16.76 41.95 -7.86
N LYS A 912 15.71 41.19 -8.22
CA LYS A 912 14.88 40.49 -7.24
C LYS A 912 15.62 39.31 -6.60
N ARG A 913 16.43 38.58 -7.37
CA ARG A 913 17.29 37.50 -6.83
C ARG A 913 18.33 38.06 -5.86
N GLU A 914 18.98 39.16 -6.22
CA GLU A 914 19.97 39.82 -5.36
C GLU A 914 19.36 40.25 -4.02
N GLN A 915 18.20 40.94 -4.06
CA GLN A 915 17.47 41.32 -2.85
C GLN A 915 17.06 40.09 -2.01
N PHE A 916 16.61 39.03 -2.67
CA PHE A 916 16.20 37.80 -2.01
C PHE A 916 17.38 37.12 -1.28
N VAL A 917 18.55 37.05 -1.91
CA VAL A 917 19.77 36.52 -1.27
C VAL A 917 20.19 37.39 -0.10
N ALA A 918 20.16 38.71 -0.25
CA ALA A 918 20.53 39.64 0.84
C ALA A 918 19.65 39.45 2.08
N GLU A 919 18.36 39.15 1.91
CA GLU A 919 17.46 38.95 3.04
C GLU A 919 17.46 37.52 3.61
N PHE A 920 17.55 36.50 2.76
CA PHE A 920 17.35 35.11 3.18
C PHE A 920 18.64 34.28 3.27
N GLY A 921 19.74 34.74 2.67
CA GLY A 921 21.04 34.08 2.63
C GLY A 921 22.19 34.92 3.19
N GLU A 922 21.90 35.92 4.04
CA GLU A 922 22.86 36.86 4.63
C GLU A 922 24.17 36.22 5.14
N TYR A 923 24.07 35.05 5.78
CA TYR A 923 25.22 34.35 6.36
C TYR A 923 25.81 33.24 5.48
N ASP A 924 25.22 32.94 4.31
CA ASP A 924 25.75 31.94 3.37
C ASP A 924 26.92 32.52 2.55
N GLN A 925 28.11 32.60 3.17
CA GLN A 925 29.32 33.21 2.58
C GLN A 925 30.27 32.21 1.91
N GLY A 926 29.86 30.93 1.78
CA GLY A 926 30.71 29.88 1.21
C GLY A 926 31.73 29.28 2.19
N THR A 927 31.65 29.63 3.48
CA THR A 927 32.63 29.29 4.50
C THR A 927 32.02 28.64 5.75
N ALA A 928 30.72 28.33 5.76
CA ALA A 928 29.99 27.86 6.92
C ALA A 928 30.62 26.60 7.54
N SER A 929 30.99 25.63 6.71
CA SER A 929 31.64 24.39 7.16
C SER A 929 32.98 24.68 7.84
N ARG A 930 33.81 25.52 7.20
CA ARG A 930 35.13 25.90 7.72
C ARG A 930 34.99 26.62 9.06
N ASP A 931 34.11 27.61 9.14
CA ASP A 931 33.97 28.48 10.30
C ASP A 931 33.43 27.70 11.53
N ILE A 932 32.51 26.75 11.31
CA ILE A 932 32.07 25.81 12.36
C ILE A 932 33.23 24.90 12.79
N VAL A 933 34.01 24.38 11.84
CA VAL A 933 35.14 23.51 12.14
C VAL A 933 36.23 24.25 12.94
N GLU A 934 36.54 25.49 12.58
CA GLU A 934 37.44 26.35 13.34
C GLU A 934 36.94 26.58 14.76
N GLN A 935 35.65 26.90 14.92
CA GLN A 935 35.08 27.25 16.21
C GLN A 935 35.02 26.07 17.20
N PHE A 936 34.65 24.89 16.73
CA PHE A 936 34.37 23.75 17.62
C PHE A 936 35.47 22.68 17.62
N PHE A 937 36.25 22.57 16.55
CA PHE A 937 37.11 21.41 16.31
C PHE A 937 38.58 21.75 16.01
N ALA A 938 38.97 23.03 15.86
CA ALA A 938 40.35 23.42 15.52
C ALA A 938 41.43 22.84 16.45
N HIS A 939 41.11 22.71 17.74
CA HIS A 939 42.00 22.13 18.75
C HIS A 939 42.29 20.61 18.57
N TRP A 940 41.70 19.97 17.55
CA TRP A 940 41.96 18.58 17.16
C TRP A 940 42.87 18.45 15.93
N ARG A 941 43.39 19.56 15.38
CA ARG A 941 44.44 19.51 14.37
C ARG A 941 45.66 18.79 14.94
N ARG A 942 46.31 17.98 14.12
CA ARG A 942 47.66 17.50 14.45
C ARG A 942 48.58 18.71 14.50
N GLY A 943 49.32 18.84 15.61
CA GLY A 943 50.47 19.75 15.67
C GLY A 943 51.59 19.30 14.77
#